data_AF-A0A250XSL9-F1
#
_entry.id   AF-A0A250XSL9-F1
#
_cell.length_a   1.000
_cell.length_b   1.000
_cell.length_c   1.000
_cell.angle_alpha   90.00
_cell.angle_beta   90.00
_cell.angle_gamma   90.00
#
_symmetry.space_group_name_H-M   'P 1'
#
loop_
_entity.id
_entity.type
_entity.pdbx_description
1 polymer ?
#
loop_
_entity_poly.entity_id
_entity_poly.type
_entity_poly.pdbx_seq_one_letter_code
_entity_poly.pdbx_strand_id
1 'polypeptide(L)'
;QGVSGCAPSAVVQGVTGCAPSAIVQGVTGCAPSAIVQGVTGCAPSAVVQGVTGCAPSAIVQGVTGCSPSAIVQGVTGCAPSTIVQGVTGCAPSTIVQGVTGCAPSAVVQGVTGCAPSSIVQGVTGCAPSAIVQGVTGCSPSAIVQGVTGCAPSTIVQGVTGCSPSTIVQGLDGKVGLEAALPDCESEGCGSEAEPVYVELEVQNTHRAVGTTLSHEVTKRYGEFGLPDDTIHIKLTGHAGQSLGAWLCKGITIELEGDSNDYVGKGLSGGIISVYPPKASVFKAEENILIGNVALYGATKGEAYFRGVAAERFCVRNSGAKAVVEGVGDHACEYMTGGVAVILGSVGKNFGAGMSGGIAYVYDPQGTLQALCNSDVAKDLLPVESSEDIKVLKSLIQRHIKFTGSDVARGILLNWEKSRPKFKKVYPSEYKRALAEAAALSRAEETEKELLESYNTSSKNGAKGPKDAFEELKALSKQFSVQAPPKALTAKYEPKDPKSDLKMLQYEANQGLPVKGFVPTWEEGRPTQLSSGEKADKNRGFIAYERKPLPYRDVAERLGDYKEVAAKLEPAAHAELLQTQSSRCMDCGTPFCHQSNTGCPLGNKIPEFNELVHQGRWQEALDRLLETNNFPEFTGRVCPAPCEGSCVLGIIENPVSIKTMEASIIDKAWENGWMVPRPPKLRTGKKVAIVGSGPSGLAAADQLNKMGHEVTVYERADRIGGLMMYGVPNMKTDKLDVVQRRVDLMAAEGVQFVVNAHVGQNVQVQELVGSYDSVLLAAGATKPRDLPVEGRDLKGIHFAMEFLHANTKSLLDSNLEDGKYISAAGKKVIVIGGGDTGTDCIGTSVRHGATSVINLELMDKPPEKRASNNPWPQWPRIFRVDYGHAEATHKFGQDPREYKVMTKRFISDGVTGKVTGIEIVSMNMEGGRPVEVPGSAKVLEADLVLLAMGFLGPEATLAKALGLDCDERSNFKATYGEFATTVPGVFAAGDCRRGQSLVVWAIREGRDAAAAMDKYLSGKGGFSLAPSHVQGGIKDLAEFKRGTTQQTSVPAIV
;
A
#
# COMPACT_ATOMS: atom_id res chain seq x y z
N GLN A 1 -2.50 54.32 13.79
CA GLN A 1 -2.58 53.39 12.64
C GLN A 1 -2.51 54.22 11.35
N GLY A 2 -1.87 53.73 10.28
CA GLY A 2 -1.91 54.36 8.94
C GLY A 2 -1.02 55.59 8.73
N VAL A 3 0.05 55.78 9.52
CA VAL A 3 0.91 56.98 9.48
C VAL A 3 2.18 56.69 8.67
N SER A 4 2.65 57.64 7.85
CA SER A 4 3.95 57.60 7.17
C SER A 4 4.90 58.64 7.78
N GLY A 5 6.10 58.20 8.19
CA GLY A 5 7.09 59.07 8.84
C GLY A 5 8.31 58.30 9.34
N CYS A 6 9.39 58.99 9.71
CA CYS A 6 10.69 58.33 9.97
C CYS A 6 10.70 57.40 11.20
N ALA A 7 10.00 57.75 12.30
CA ALA A 7 10.00 56.97 13.53
C ALA A 7 8.70 57.13 14.38
N PRO A 8 7.54 56.69 13.87
CA PRO A 8 6.30 56.76 14.64
C PRO A 8 6.33 55.79 15.83
N SER A 9 6.02 56.29 17.03
CA SER A 9 6.06 55.51 18.28
C SER A 9 4.77 55.62 19.09
N ALA A 10 4.43 54.55 19.80
CA ALA A 10 3.36 54.53 20.80
C ALA A 10 3.94 54.09 22.14
N VAL A 11 3.80 54.93 23.18
CA VAL A 11 4.40 54.70 24.50
C VAL A 11 3.34 54.78 25.58
N VAL A 12 3.29 53.76 26.45
CA VAL A 12 2.46 53.74 27.67
C VAL A 12 3.37 53.58 28.88
N GLN A 13 3.33 54.55 29.80
CA GLN A 13 4.26 54.58 30.94
C GLN A 13 3.54 54.94 32.25
N GLY A 14 3.86 54.23 33.34
CA GLY A 14 3.44 54.60 34.70
C GLY A 14 1.96 54.38 35.04
N VAL A 15 1.30 53.42 34.40
CA VAL A 15 -0.15 53.19 34.51
C VAL A 15 -0.48 52.01 35.43
N THR A 16 -1.57 52.11 36.21
CA THR A 16 -2.17 50.99 36.96
C THR A 16 -3.56 50.69 36.41
N GLY A 17 -3.79 49.49 35.89
CA GLY A 17 -5.06 49.10 35.25
C GLY A 17 -5.01 47.69 34.67
N CYS A 18 -6.16 47.08 34.35
CA CYS A 18 -6.23 45.64 34.06
C CYS A 18 -5.46 45.19 32.79
N ALA A 19 -5.44 45.98 31.72
CA ALA A 19 -4.81 45.60 30.44
C ALA A 19 -4.36 46.80 29.59
N PRO A 20 -3.38 47.61 30.04
CA PRO A 20 -2.86 48.72 29.24
C PRO A 20 -2.02 48.19 28.05
N SER A 21 -2.28 48.70 26.85
CA SER A 21 -1.64 48.23 25.61
C SER A 21 -1.13 49.36 24.73
N ALA A 22 0.08 49.22 24.19
CA ALA A 22 0.62 50.09 23.13
C ALA A 22 0.60 49.34 21.79
N ILE A 23 -0.07 49.89 20.77
CA ILE A 23 -0.24 49.21 19.47
C ILE A 23 0.16 50.14 18.31
N VAL A 24 1.07 49.66 17.46
CA VAL A 24 1.44 50.30 16.19
C VAL A 24 1.09 49.36 15.04
N GLN A 25 0.22 49.79 14.12
CA GLN A 25 -0.27 48.93 13.04
C GLN A 25 -0.42 49.68 11.71
N GLY A 26 -0.01 49.03 10.62
CA GLY A 26 -0.17 49.52 9.24
C GLY A 26 0.66 50.77 8.96
N VAL A 27 1.98 50.70 9.19
CA VAL A 27 2.88 51.86 9.15
C VAL A 27 4.08 51.59 8.24
N THR A 28 4.50 52.59 7.49
CA THR A 28 5.72 52.58 6.69
C THR A 28 6.67 53.65 7.23
N GLY A 29 7.83 53.24 7.75
CA GLY A 29 8.78 54.12 8.44
C GLY A 29 10.07 53.40 8.84
N CYS A 30 11.15 54.13 9.11
CA CYS A 30 12.48 53.53 9.30
C CYS A 30 12.57 52.68 10.58
N ALA A 31 11.98 53.13 11.70
CA ALA A 31 12.03 52.44 12.99
C ALA A 31 10.77 52.69 13.85
N PRO A 32 9.61 52.13 13.48
CA PRO A 32 8.40 52.27 14.30
C PRO A 32 8.47 51.40 15.57
N SER A 33 8.01 51.94 16.71
CA SER A 33 8.14 51.27 18.01
C SER A 33 6.88 51.33 18.88
N ALA A 34 6.57 50.22 19.56
CA ALA A 34 5.56 50.15 20.62
C ALA A 34 6.24 49.85 21.96
N ILE A 35 6.06 50.71 22.97
CA ILE A 35 6.77 50.61 24.24
C ILE A 35 5.78 50.67 25.42
N VAL A 36 5.85 49.70 26.33
CA VAL A 36 5.12 49.72 27.61
C VAL A 36 6.12 49.62 28.76
N GLN A 37 6.13 50.61 29.66
CA GLN A 37 7.15 50.69 30.71
C GLN A 37 6.60 51.08 32.09
N GLY A 38 7.02 50.40 33.17
CA GLY A 38 6.69 50.80 34.54
C GLY A 38 5.20 50.66 34.88
N VAL A 39 4.60 49.52 34.56
CA VAL A 39 3.15 49.29 34.64
C VAL A 39 2.82 48.15 35.61
N THR A 40 1.72 48.30 36.34
CA THR A 40 1.15 47.23 37.19
C THR A 40 -0.26 46.88 36.70
N GLY A 41 -0.46 45.67 36.18
CA GLY A 41 -1.71 45.27 35.52
C GLY A 41 -1.73 43.79 35.13
N CYS A 42 -2.90 43.20 34.87
CA CYS A 42 -3.02 41.75 34.68
C CYS A 42 -2.34 41.25 33.40
N ALA A 43 -2.45 41.98 32.28
CA ALA A 43 -1.88 41.58 30.98
C ALA A 43 -1.50 42.78 30.09
N PRO A 44 -0.44 43.53 30.44
CA PRO A 44 0.01 44.64 29.59
C PRO A 44 0.73 44.14 28.34
N SER A 45 0.52 44.81 27.20
CA SER A 45 1.04 44.34 25.90
C SER A 45 1.59 45.45 24.99
N ALA A 46 2.68 45.15 24.28
CA ALA A 46 3.22 45.99 23.20
C ALA A 46 3.13 45.21 21.88
N VAL A 47 2.46 45.78 20.87
CA VAL A 47 2.20 45.09 19.58
C VAL A 47 2.59 45.97 18.40
N VAL A 48 3.39 45.41 17.49
CA VAL A 48 3.68 46.01 16.18
C VAL A 48 3.25 45.05 15.07
N GLN A 49 2.36 45.48 14.17
CA GLN A 49 1.77 44.58 13.17
C GLN A 49 1.64 45.22 11.78
N GLY A 50 2.01 44.48 10.73
CA GLY A 50 1.81 44.91 9.34
C GLY A 50 2.64 46.13 8.97
N VAL A 51 3.97 46.04 9.13
CA VAL A 51 4.90 47.16 9.01
C VAL A 51 5.99 46.86 7.97
N THR A 52 6.35 47.87 7.20
CA THR A 52 7.52 47.85 6.30
C THR A 52 8.52 48.91 6.77
N GLY A 53 9.68 48.48 7.26
CA GLY A 53 10.64 49.36 7.93
C GLY A 53 11.94 48.64 8.32
N CYS A 54 13.03 49.37 8.53
CA CYS A 54 14.36 48.77 8.71
C CYS A 54 14.49 47.99 10.03
N ALA A 55 13.96 48.53 11.13
CA ALA A 55 14.07 47.91 12.46
C ALA A 55 12.85 48.23 13.36
N PRO A 56 11.68 47.63 13.11
CA PRO A 56 10.52 47.81 13.99
C PRO A 56 10.71 47.04 15.31
N SER A 57 10.26 47.63 16.42
CA SER A 57 10.46 47.05 17.75
C SER A 57 9.23 47.12 18.67
N ALA A 58 8.99 46.04 19.42
CA ALA A 58 8.01 46.03 20.52
C ALA A 58 8.73 45.73 21.84
N ILE A 59 8.57 46.61 22.83
CA ILE A 59 9.33 46.56 24.08
C ILE A 59 8.38 46.65 25.28
N VAL A 60 8.51 45.71 26.22
CA VAL A 60 7.84 45.76 27.52
C VAL A 60 8.89 45.69 28.64
N GLN A 61 8.94 46.70 29.51
CA GLN A 61 10.01 46.79 30.51
C GLN A 61 9.53 47.23 31.90
N GLY A 62 9.98 46.56 32.96
CA GLY A 62 9.72 46.99 34.35
C GLY A 62 8.24 46.84 34.73
N VAL A 63 7.67 45.64 34.58
CA VAL A 63 6.23 45.38 34.72
C VAL A 63 5.95 44.32 35.78
N THR A 64 4.87 44.51 36.54
CA THR A 64 4.34 43.50 37.48
C THR A 64 2.92 43.11 37.05
N GLY A 65 2.74 41.86 36.61
CA GLY A 65 1.49 41.41 35.98
C GLY A 65 1.47 39.93 35.63
N CYS A 66 0.29 39.32 35.46
CA CYS A 66 0.17 37.87 35.26
C CYS A 66 0.79 37.37 33.94
N SER A 67 0.57 38.08 32.83
CA SER A 67 1.01 37.65 31.49
C SER A 67 1.34 38.82 30.56
N PRO A 68 2.45 39.53 30.76
CA PRO A 68 2.85 40.60 29.84
C PRO A 68 3.44 40.07 28.54
N SER A 69 3.15 40.73 27.41
CA SER A 69 3.58 40.25 26.07
C SER A 69 4.12 41.34 25.14
N ALA A 70 5.14 41.01 24.36
CA ALA A 70 5.63 41.84 23.26
C ALA A 70 5.55 41.06 21.94
N ILE A 71 4.86 41.61 20.93
CA ILE A 71 4.54 40.89 19.69
C ILE A 71 4.91 41.74 18.48
N VAL A 72 5.64 41.14 17.54
CA VAL A 72 5.87 41.70 16.19
C VAL A 72 5.38 40.69 15.16
N GLN A 73 4.45 41.10 14.29
CA GLN A 73 3.83 40.18 13.32
C GLN A 73 3.66 40.80 11.92
N GLY A 74 3.99 40.03 10.87
CA GLY A 74 3.77 40.43 9.48
C GLY A 74 4.63 41.62 9.05
N VAL A 75 5.95 41.47 9.15
CA VAL A 75 6.92 42.55 8.92
C VAL A 75 7.89 42.21 7.79
N THR A 76 8.17 43.20 6.94
CA THR A 76 9.25 43.15 5.95
C THR A 76 10.29 44.21 6.33
N GLY A 77 11.47 43.76 6.79
CA GLY A 77 12.46 44.65 7.42
C GLY A 77 13.74 43.93 7.81
N CYS A 78 14.85 44.66 7.94
CA CYS A 78 16.19 44.04 8.10
C CYS A 78 16.38 43.33 9.45
N ALA A 79 15.91 43.93 10.56
CA ALA A 79 16.12 43.40 11.91
C ALA A 79 14.98 43.78 12.88
N PRO A 80 13.79 43.15 12.76
CA PRO A 80 12.73 43.37 13.74
C PRO A 80 13.06 42.70 15.07
N SER A 81 12.72 43.36 16.18
CA SER A 81 13.03 42.87 17.53
C SER A 81 11.88 42.99 18.52
N THR A 82 11.68 41.96 19.35
CA THR A 82 10.78 42.01 20.51
C THR A 82 11.57 41.79 21.79
N ILE A 83 11.39 42.67 22.78
CA ILE A 83 12.10 42.59 24.05
C ILE A 83 11.12 42.68 25.22
N VAL A 84 11.20 41.70 26.13
CA VAL A 84 10.55 41.77 27.45
C VAL A 84 11.63 41.71 28.53
N GLN A 85 11.73 42.75 29.36
CA GLN A 85 12.83 42.87 30.33
C GLN A 85 12.39 43.35 31.72
N GLY A 86 12.88 42.70 32.79
CA GLY A 86 12.63 43.16 34.16
C GLY A 86 11.18 43.00 34.59
N VAL A 87 10.64 41.77 34.51
CA VAL A 87 9.22 41.48 34.75
C VAL A 87 9.03 40.51 35.92
N THR A 88 8.03 40.77 36.75
CA THR A 88 7.55 39.83 37.79
C THR A 88 6.12 39.40 37.44
N GLY A 89 5.95 38.14 37.02
CA GLY A 89 4.70 37.67 36.42
C GLY A 89 4.67 36.18 36.07
N CYS A 90 3.48 35.57 35.95
CA CYS A 90 3.35 34.11 35.80
C CYS A 90 3.89 33.57 34.45
N ALA A 91 3.61 34.25 33.33
CA ALA A 91 3.98 33.76 32.00
C ALA A 91 4.21 34.92 31.00
N PRO A 92 5.37 35.60 31.05
CA PRO A 92 5.69 36.61 30.05
C PRO A 92 6.10 35.97 28.71
N SER A 93 5.71 36.58 27.59
CA SER A 93 5.99 36.05 26.25
C SER A 93 6.49 37.10 25.25
N THR A 94 7.44 36.70 24.41
CA THR A 94 7.84 37.46 23.20
C THR A 94 7.60 36.62 21.96
N ILE A 95 6.94 37.21 20.94
CA ILE A 95 6.60 36.51 19.70
C ILE A 95 6.99 37.35 18.49
N VAL A 96 7.80 36.77 17.60
CA VAL A 96 8.06 37.29 16.25
C VAL A 96 7.52 36.31 15.22
N GLN A 97 6.53 36.72 14.41
CA GLN A 97 5.85 35.80 13.49
C GLN A 97 5.65 36.38 12.09
N GLY A 98 5.95 35.59 11.05
CA GLY A 98 5.69 35.98 9.66
C GLY A 98 6.58 37.14 9.20
N VAL A 99 7.90 36.94 9.27
CA VAL A 99 8.89 37.99 8.98
C VAL A 99 9.77 37.60 7.80
N THR A 100 10.00 38.55 6.90
CA THR A 100 11.01 38.46 5.84
C THR A 100 12.12 39.48 6.13
N GLY A 101 13.29 39.02 6.58
CA GLY A 101 14.33 39.88 7.15
C GLY A 101 15.61 39.13 7.52
N CYS A 102 16.73 39.83 7.64
CA CYS A 102 18.05 39.20 7.77
C CYS A 102 18.27 38.55 9.15
N ALA A 103 17.85 39.21 10.24
CA ALA A 103 18.12 38.77 11.61
C ALA A 103 17.01 39.18 12.60
N PRO A 104 15.82 38.56 12.56
CA PRO A 104 14.80 38.80 13.58
C PRO A 104 15.21 38.23 14.94
N SER A 105 14.95 38.98 16.02
CA SER A 105 15.29 38.57 17.38
C SER A 105 14.14 38.70 18.38
N ALA A 106 13.95 37.66 19.20
CA ALA A 106 13.00 37.67 20.32
C ALA A 106 13.76 37.41 21.63
N VAL A 107 13.72 38.37 22.56
CA VAL A 107 14.54 38.35 23.77
C VAL A 107 13.69 38.54 25.02
N VAL A 108 13.79 37.60 25.95
CA VAL A 108 13.23 37.70 27.31
C VAL A 108 14.39 37.73 28.32
N GLN A 109 14.49 38.78 29.13
CA GLN A 109 15.64 38.93 30.05
C GLN A 109 15.24 39.44 31.44
N GLY A 110 15.76 38.81 32.51
CA GLY A 110 15.55 39.29 33.89
C GLY A 110 14.11 39.15 34.36
N VAL A 111 13.59 37.91 34.37
CA VAL A 111 12.19 37.61 34.71
C VAL A 111 12.09 36.73 35.95
N THR A 112 11.15 37.04 36.84
CA THR A 112 10.74 36.17 37.95
C THR A 112 9.31 35.67 37.69
N GLY A 113 9.16 34.39 37.32
CA GLY A 113 7.90 33.88 36.74
C GLY A 113 7.88 32.40 36.36
N CYS A 114 6.70 31.79 36.28
CA CYS A 114 6.52 30.33 36.21
C CYS A 114 6.71 29.69 34.82
N ALA A 115 6.66 30.43 33.71
CA ALA A 115 6.85 29.90 32.35
C ALA A 115 7.10 31.02 31.30
N PRO A 116 8.27 31.68 31.28
CA PRO A 116 8.58 32.64 30.23
C PRO A 116 8.86 31.96 28.88
N SER A 117 8.35 32.54 27.77
CA SER A 117 8.52 31.99 26.42
C SER A 117 9.04 33.02 25.40
N SER A 118 9.97 32.59 24.55
CA SER A 118 10.45 33.34 23.40
C SER A 118 10.27 32.54 22.12
N ILE A 119 9.48 33.06 21.17
CA ILE A 119 9.05 32.33 19.97
C ILE A 119 9.35 33.13 18.71
N VAL A 120 10.01 32.49 17.74
CA VAL A 120 10.21 32.99 16.38
C VAL A 120 9.64 31.98 15.38
N GLN A 121 8.63 32.36 14.60
CA GLN A 121 7.89 31.43 13.73
C GLN A 121 7.63 31.99 12.32
N GLY A 122 7.86 31.17 11.29
CA GLY A 122 7.57 31.52 9.90
C GLY A 122 8.46 32.65 9.37
N VAL A 123 9.77 32.41 9.38
CA VAL A 123 10.80 33.39 8.99
C VAL A 123 11.55 32.94 7.75
N THR A 124 11.73 33.85 6.80
CA THR A 124 12.63 33.67 5.65
C THR A 124 13.81 34.64 5.83
N GLY A 125 14.98 34.13 6.23
CA GLY A 125 16.10 34.96 6.69
C GLY A 125 17.34 34.15 7.12
N CYS A 126 18.48 34.83 7.29
CA CYS A 126 19.79 34.16 7.42
C CYS A 126 20.19 33.78 8.85
N ALA A 127 19.59 34.36 9.91
CA ALA A 127 19.96 34.06 11.30
C ALA A 127 18.89 34.50 12.34
N PRO A 128 17.71 33.85 12.40
CA PRO A 128 16.74 34.12 13.47
C PRO A 128 17.27 33.67 14.84
N SER A 129 17.00 34.46 15.89
CA SER A 129 17.42 34.14 17.27
C SER A 129 16.28 34.29 18.29
N ALA A 130 16.14 33.28 19.15
CA ALA A 130 15.27 33.33 20.33
C ALA A 130 16.11 33.14 21.59
N ILE A 131 16.10 34.14 22.48
CA ILE A 131 16.97 34.19 23.66
C ILE A 131 16.14 34.37 24.93
N VAL A 132 16.38 33.53 25.93
CA VAL A 132 15.82 33.66 27.28
C VAL A 132 16.98 33.66 28.29
N GLN A 133 17.18 34.75 29.04
CA GLN A 133 18.35 34.91 29.91
C GLN A 133 18.01 35.48 31.30
N GLY A 134 18.56 34.88 32.36
CA GLY A 134 18.40 35.38 33.74
C GLY A 134 16.97 35.25 34.28
N VAL A 135 16.47 34.01 34.33
CA VAL A 135 15.11 33.68 34.79
C VAL A 135 15.14 32.94 36.12
N THR A 136 14.26 33.33 37.04
CA THR A 136 14.00 32.61 38.29
C THR A 136 12.55 32.07 38.28
N GLY A 137 12.37 30.77 38.04
CA GLY A 137 11.07 30.08 37.98
C GLY A 137 11.09 28.78 37.15
N CYS A 138 9.92 28.18 36.87
CA CYS A 138 9.80 26.88 36.20
C CYS A 138 9.80 26.99 34.65
N SER A 139 10.37 26.00 33.95
CA SER A 139 10.13 25.73 32.51
C SER A 139 10.20 26.91 31.51
N PRO A 140 11.34 27.64 31.38
CA PRO A 140 11.54 28.57 30.28
C PRO A 140 11.61 27.85 28.92
N SER A 141 11.06 28.46 27.86
CA SER A 141 11.08 27.91 26.49
C SER A 141 11.59 28.91 25.44
N ALA A 142 12.47 28.43 24.55
CA ALA A 142 12.91 29.15 23.35
C ALA A 142 12.63 28.30 22.10
N ILE A 143 11.81 28.81 21.18
CA ILE A 143 11.28 28.06 20.04
C ILE A 143 11.57 28.80 18.74
N VAL A 144 12.21 28.10 17.78
CA VAL A 144 12.37 28.57 16.40
C VAL A 144 11.76 27.53 15.44
N GLN A 145 10.70 27.90 14.72
CA GLN A 145 9.92 26.96 13.90
C GLN A 145 9.58 27.53 12.51
N GLY A 146 9.72 26.70 11.46
CA GLY A 146 9.34 27.09 10.09
C GLY A 146 10.28 28.10 9.45
N VAL A 147 11.59 27.85 9.52
CA VAL A 147 12.64 28.71 8.95
C VAL A 147 13.11 28.17 7.61
N THR A 148 13.26 29.05 6.62
CA THR A 148 13.94 28.76 5.34
C THR A 148 15.21 29.62 5.27
N GLY A 149 16.37 29.04 5.62
CA GLY A 149 17.66 29.72 5.72
C GLY A 149 18.69 28.94 6.55
N CYS A 150 19.95 29.41 6.62
CA CYS A 150 21.05 28.71 7.29
C CYS A 150 21.11 29.03 8.80
N ALA A 151 21.38 28.04 9.66
CA ALA A 151 21.85 28.19 11.05
C ALA A 151 20.98 29.04 12.04
N PRO A 152 19.76 28.60 12.41
CA PRO A 152 19.02 29.19 13.53
C PRO A 152 19.73 28.97 14.88
N SER A 153 19.58 29.91 15.83
CA SER A 153 20.14 29.78 17.18
C SER A 153 19.10 30.04 18.28
N THR A 154 19.15 29.20 19.31
CA THR A 154 18.29 29.28 20.50
C THR A 154 19.17 29.21 21.74
N ILE A 155 19.06 30.18 22.64
CA ILE A 155 19.89 30.26 23.86
C ILE A 155 18.98 30.41 25.09
N VAL A 156 19.10 29.48 26.03
CA VAL A 156 18.50 29.56 27.37
C VAL A 156 19.63 29.50 28.40
N GLN A 157 19.95 30.59 29.09
CA GLN A 157 21.12 30.68 29.98
C GLN A 157 20.83 31.43 31.29
N GLY A 158 21.39 30.94 32.41
CA GLY A 158 21.22 31.57 33.73
C GLY A 158 19.87 31.30 34.40
N VAL A 159 19.35 30.07 34.28
CA VAL A 159 18.09 29.62 34.90
C VAL A 159 18.38 29.00 36.27
N THR A 160 17.64 29.42 37.30
CA THR A 160 17.64 28.77 38.61
C THR A 160 16.24 28.18 38.88
N GLY A 161 16.07 26.88 38.59
CA GLY A 161 14.80 26.12 38.58
C GLY A 161 14.82 24.95 37.58
N CYS A 162 13.93 23.94 37.69
CA CYS A 162 13.97 22.70 36.89
C CYS A 162 13.67 22.87 35.37
N SER A 163 14.37 22.04 34.56
CA SER A 163 14.23 21.65 33.13
C SER A 163 13.89 22.74 32.08
N PRO A 164 14.89 23.34 31.40
CA PRO A 164 14.67 24.18 30.22
C PRO A 164 14.35 23.37 28.95
N SER A 165 13.61 23.95 28.00
CA SER A 165 13.28 23.34 26.69
C SER A 165 13.75 24.20 25.52
N THR A 166 14.36 23.55 24.51
CA THR A 166 14.91 24.19 23.31
C THR A 166 14.48 23.41 22.07
N ILE A 167 13.82 24.06 21.10
CA ILE A 167 13.29 23.41 19.89
C ILE A 167 13.76 24.16 18.63
N VAL A 168 14.41 23.42 17.71
CA VAL A 168 14.75 23.87 16.35
C VAL A 168 14.19 22.83 15.37
N GLN A 169 13.24 23.22 14.52
CA GLN A 169 12.54 22.27 13.64
C GLN A 169 12.49 22.75 12.17
N GLY A 170 13.07 21.94 11.28
CA GLY A 170 13.00 22.07 9.82
C GLY A 170 14.04 21.21 9.12
N LEU A 171 13.65 20.03 8.63
CA LEU A 171 14.21 19.25 7.49
C LEU A 171 13.40 17.95 7.34
N ASP A 172 13.08 17.60 6.09
CA ASP A 172 12.21 16.49 5.70
C ASP A 172 12.74 15.10 6.10
N GLY A 173 11.85 14.23 6.60
CA GLY A 173 11.73 12.83 6.20
C GLY A 173 12.93 11.87 6.34
N LYS A 174 14.03 12.24 6.99
CA LYS A 174 15.12 11.36 7.39
C LYS A 174 15.53 11.70 8.81
N VAL A 175 15.18 10.86 9.77
CA VAL A 175 15.99 10.80 10.99
C VAL A 175 17.30 10.17 10.55
N GLY A 176 18.34 10.99 10.37
CA GLY A 176 19.69 10.53 10.09
C GLY A 176 20.22 9.72 11.27
N LEU A 177 19.92 8.43 11.30
CA LEU A 177 20.62 7.42 12.11
C LEU A 177 21.72 6.71 11.30
N GLU A 178 21.97 7.13 10.06
CA GLU A 178 23.10 6.66 9.24
C GLU A 178 24.47 7.03 9.85
N ALA A 179 24.52 7.99 10.79
CA ALA A 179 25.77 8.47 11.38
C ALA A 179 26.16 7.81 12.74
N ALA A 180 25.44 6.78 13.20
CA ALA A 180 25.68 6.19 14.53
C ALA A 180 25.52 4.65 14.59
N LEU A 181 25.78 3.94 13.50
CA LEU A 181 25.88 2.48 13.56
C LEU A 181 27.36 2.12 13.81
N PRO A 182 27.70 1.45 14.93
CA PRO A 182 29.08 1.11 15.23
C PRO A 182 29.64 0.17 14.16
N ASP A 183 30.82 0.50 13.64
CA ASP A 183 31.57 -0.37 12.74
C ASP A 183 32.01 -1.61 13.52
N CYS A 184 31.50 -2.79 13.16
CA CYS A 184 31.93 -4.06 13.73
C CYS A 184 32.07 -5.08 12.59
N GLU A 185 33.31 -5.40 12.22
CA GLU A 185 33.62 -6.45 11.26
C GLU A 185 33.42 -7.86 11.87
N SER A 186 33.24 -8.83 10.98
CA SER A 186 32.70 -10.18 11.13
C SER A 186 33.32 -11.13 12.18
N GLU A 187 32.49 -12.12 12.56
CA GLU A 187 32.78 -13.42 13.22
C GLU A 187 33.50 -13.40 14.57
N GLY A 188 32.70 -13.35 15.64
CA GLY A 188 33.13 -13.53 17.03
C GLY A 188 33.16 -12.21 17.80
N CYS A 189 32.02 -11.82 18.37
CA CYS A 189 31.91 -10.54 19.08
C CYS A 189 32.60 -10.61 20.46
N GLY A 190 33.80 -10.05 20.54
CA GLY A 190 34.40 -9.51 21.75
C GLY A 190 34.06 -8.01 21.90
N SER A 191 33.17 -7.70 22.83
CA SER A 191 33.16 -6.51 23.71
C SER A 191 33.47 -5.06 23.25
N GLU A 192 33.30 -4.61 22.00
CA GLU A 192 33.61 -3.19 21.64
C GLU A 192 32.57 -2.43 20.77
N ALA A 193 31.27 -2.69 20.91
CA ALA A 193 30.24 -1.78 20.36
C ALA A 193 29.79 -0.77 21.43
N GLU A 194 29.96 0.53 21.20
CA GLU A 194 29.44 1.57 22.10
C GLU A 194 27.90 1.56 22.13
N PRO A 195 27.26 1.46 23.32
CA PRO A 195 25.81 1.49 23.43
C PRO A 195 25.22 2.83 22.96
N VAL A 196 24.23 2.79 22.08
CA VAL A 196 23.54 3.97 21.56
C VAL A 196 22.24 4.16 22.33
N TYR A 197 22.07 5.34 22.95
CA TYR A 197 20.84 5.73 23.66
C TYR A 197 20.16 6.91 22.95
N VAL A 198 18.88 6.78 22.64
CA VAL A 198 18.10 7.81 21.92
C VAL A 198 16.77 8.04 22.62
N GLU A 199 16.45 9.29 22.98
CA GLU A 199 15.12 9.70 23.46
C GLU A 199 14.36 10.49 22.39
N LEU A 200 13.13 10.10 22.08
CA LEU A 200 12.29 10.74 21.04
C LEU A 200 10.82 10.82 21.47
N GLU A 201 10.08 11.77 20.88
CA GLU A 201 8.61 11.77 20.97
C GLU A 201 7.97 10.91 19.86
N VAL A 202 6.85 10.26 20.18
CA VAL A 202 6.09 9.44 19.22
C VAL A 202 4.61 9.85 19.19
N GLN A 203 4.04 9.84 17.99
CA GLN A 203 2.63 10.16 17.75
C GLN A 203 1.97 9.04 16.95
N ASN A 204 0.63 8.98 17.00
CA ASN A 204 -0.14 7.86 16.45
C ASN A 204 -0.01 7.70 14.91
N THR A 205 0.50 8.71 14.22
CA THR A 205 0.84 8.71 12.79
C THR A 205 2.18 8.03 12.51
N HIS A 206 3.08 7.94 13.49
CA HIS A 206 4.36 7.23 13.38
C HIS A 206 4.11 5.72 13.53
N ARG A 207 3.95 5.03 12.40
CA ARG A 207 3.72 3.59 12.33
C ARG A 207 5.03 2.83 12.16
N ALA A 208 5.07 1.58 12.64
CA ALA A 208 6.21 0.67 12.47
C ALA A 208 7.55 1.22 13.02
N VAL A 209 7.50 1.99 14.11
CA VAL A 209 8.69 2.53 14.77
C VAL A 209 9.60 1.38 15.20
N GLY A 210 10.88 1.43 14.79
CA GLY A 210 11.89 0.40 15.05
C GLY A 210 12.07 -0.64 13.93
N THR A 211 11.13 -0.76 12.98
CA THR A 211 11.19 -1.79 11.94
C THR A 211 12.31 -1.53 10.93
N THR A 212 12.45 -0.31 10.40
CA THR A 212 13.53 0.03 9.46
C THR A 212 14.91 -0.09 10.10
N LEU A 213 15.04 0.28 11.37
CA LEU A 213 16.29 0.08 12.11
C LEU A 213 16.64 -1.41 12.20
N SER A 214 15.66 -2.25 12.53
CA SER A 214 15.86 -3.71 12.58
C SER A 214 16.24 -4.28 11.22
N HIS A 215 15.64 -3.76 10.14
CA HIS A 215 16.03 -4.14 8.78
C HIS A 215 17.50 -3.85 8.51
N GLU A 216 18.00 -2.65 8.84
CA GLU A 216 19.40 -2.28 8.62
C GLU A 216 20.36 -3.13 9.47
N VAL A 217 20.00 -3.42 10.72
CA VAL A 217 20.78 -4.30 11.59
C VAL A 217 20.81 -5.72 11.04
N THR A 218 19.66 -6.32 10.71
CA THR A 218 19.60 -7.68 10.16
C THR A 218 20.28 -7.79 8.79
N LYS A 219 20.21 -6.76 7.95
CA LYS A 219 20.89 -6.72 6.65
C LYS A 219 22.41 -6.82 6.80
N ARG A 220 22.98 -6.27 7.88
CA ARG A 220 24.43 -6.28 8.15
C ARG A 220 24.88 -7.50 8.96
N TYR A 221 24.13 -7.89 9.99
CA TYR A 221 24.54 -8.90 10.98
C TYR A 221 23.75 -10.22 10.89
N GLY A 222 22.85 -10.36 9.93
CA GLY A 222 22.03 -11.54 9.75
C GLY A 222 21.11 -11.83 10.95
N GLU A 223 20.82 -13.12 11.19
CA GLU A 223 19.92 -13.56 12.26
C GLU A 223 20.49 -13.39 13.68
N PHE A 224 21.81 -13.23 13.81
CA PHE A 224 22.46 -13.07 15.12
C PHE A 224 22.17 -11.70 15.75
N GLY A 225 21.92 -10.68 14.93
CA GLY A 225 21.65 -9.30 15.37
C GLY A 225 22.83 -8.68 16.11
N LEU A 226 22.54 -7.77 17.04
CA LEU A 226 23.53 -7.13 17.90
C LEU A 226 23.56 -7.77 19.31
N PRO A 227 24.61 -7.55 20.11
CA PRO A 227 24.58 -7.80 21.55
C PRO A 227 23.40 -7.11 22.22
N ASP A 228 22.90 -7.67 23.34
CA ASP A 228 21.74 -7.12 24.05
C ASP A 228 22.00 -5.68 24.52
N ASP A 229 20.97 -4.81 24.45
CA ASP A 229 21.02 -3.39 24.82
C ASP A 229 22.07 -2.54 24.07
N THR A 230 22.51 -2.97 22.87
CA THR A 230 23.40 -2.15 22.02
C THR A 230 22.71 -0.87 21.55
N ILE A 231 21.42 -0.92 21.23
CA ILE A 231 20.62 0.25 20.87
C ILE A 231 19.41 0.33 21.78
N HIS A 232 19.30 1.41 22.55
CA HIS A 232 18.15 1.69 23.42
C HIS A 232 17.43 2.95 22.94
N ILE A 233 16.18 2.78 22.54
CA ILE A 233 15.31 3.87 22.09
C ILE A 233 14.23 4.06 23.15
N LYS A 234 14.21 5.22 23.79
CA LYS A 234 13.14 5.64 24.68
C LYS A 234 12.21 6.61 23.96
N LEU A 235 10.94 6.29 24.00
CA LEU A 235 9.86 7.01 23.33
C LEU A 235 8.93 7.61 24.39
N THR A 236 8.39 8.79 24.12
CA THR A 236 7.33 9.40 24.93
C THR A 236 6.17 9.81 24.04
N GLY A 237 4.93 9.41 24.38
CA GLY A 237 3.73 9.77 23.62
C GLY A 237 2.88 8.58 23.19
N HIS A 238 2.17 8.71 22.08
CA HIS A 238 1.17 7.73 21.62
C HIS A 238 1.70 7.00 20.37
N ALA A 239 2.22 5.78 20.50
CA ALA A 239 2.80 5.09 19.35
C ALA A 239 1.72 4.58 18.38
N GLY A 240 1.93 4.80 17.08
CA GLY A 240 1.08 4.27 16.02
C GLY A 240 1.12 2.74 15.92
N GLN A 241 0.44 2.19 14.92
CA GLN A 241 0.38 0.74 14.71
C GLN A 241 1.77 0.13 14.50
N SER A 242 1.95 -1.12 14.94
CA SER A 242 3.15 -1.95 14.70
C SER A 242 4.43 -1.47 15.38
N LEU A 243 4.35 -0.83 16.56
CA LEU A 243 5.53 -0.49 17.35
C LEU A 243 6.42 -1.72 17.57
N GLY A 244 7.70 -1.62 17.19
CA GLY A 244 8.68 -2.71 17.34
C GLY A 244 8.36 -3.95 16.51
N ALA A 245 7.68 -3.81 15.36
CA ALA A 245 7.46 -4.94 14.47
C ALA A 245 8.78 -5.43 13.86
N TRP A 246 8.98 -6.75 13.86
CA TRP A 246 10.21 -7.45 13.48
C TRP A 246 11.47 -6.98 14.23
N LEU A 247 11.33 -6.49 15.47
CA LEU A 247 12.46 -5.99 16.25
C LEU A 247 13.50 -7.09 16.44
N CYS A 248 14.70 -6.88 15.89
CA CYS A 248 15.79 -7.86 15.94
C CYS A 248 16.56 -7.77 17.27
N LYS A 249 17.39 -8.77 17.54
CA LYS A 249 18.21 -8.82 18.75
C LYS A 249 19.16 -7.61 18.85
N GLY A 250 19.29 -7.10 20.08
CA GLY A 250 20.18 -5.99 20.44
C GLY A 250 19.56 -4.59 20.34
N ILE A 251 18.28 -4.50 19.96
CA ILE A 251 17.49 -3.27 20.02
C ILE A 251 16.47 -3.38 21.15
N THR A 252 16.44 -2.36 22.01
CA THR A 252 15.50 -2.18 23.11
C THR A 252 14.66 -0.93 22.84
N ILE A 253 13.33 -1.08 22.81
CA ILE A 253 12.38 0.04 22.68
C ILE A 253 11.60 0.16 23.99
N GLU A 254 11.69 1.33 24.61
CA GLU A 254 10.97 1.72 25.81
C GLU A 254 9.96 2.80 25.44
N LEU A 255 8.69 2.66 25.81
CA LEU A 255 7.65 3.65 25.55
C LEU A 255 6.95 4.07 26.85
N GLU A 256 7.13 5.33 27.22
CA GLU A 256 6.32 6.03 28.22
C GLU A 256 5.06 6.61 27.53
N GLY A 257 3.97 5.87 27.59
CA GLY A 257 2.74 6.15 26.85
C GLY A 257 1.89 4.92 26.57
N ASP A 258 1.17 4.95 25.45
CA ASP A 258 0.35 3.85 24.93
C ASP A 258 0.65 3.59 23.45
N SER A 259 0.24 2.42 22.96
CA SER A 259 0.47 2.03 21.58
C SER A 259 -0.75 1.36 20.95
N ASN A 260 -0.94 1.61 19.65
CA ASN A 260 -2.02 1.03 18.86
C ASN A 260 -1.74 -0.44 18.48
N ASP A 261 -2.63 -1.05 17.68
CA ASP A 261 -2.55 -2.46 17.28
C ASP A 261 -1.18 -2.88 16.70
N TYR A 262 -0.86 -4.16 16.88
CA TYR A 262 0.32 -4.89 16.39
C TYR A 262 1.66 -4.59 17.07
N VAL A 263 1.66 -4.13 18.32
CA VAL A 263 2.90 -4.00 19.10
C VAL A 263 3.66 -5.32 19.13
N GLY A 264 4.94 -5.29 18.76
CA GLY A 264 5.81 -6.46 18.71
C GLY A 264 5.40 -7.54 17.70
N LYS A 265 4.65 -7.18 16.63
CA LYS A 265 4.33 -8.11 15.55
C LYS A 265 5.60 -8.71 14.95
N GLY A 266 5.69 -10.04 14.88
CA GLY A 266 6.86 -10.71 14.36
C GLY A 266 8.14 -10.46 15.16
N LEU A 267 8.04 -10.14 16.46
CA LEU A 267 9.20 -9.90 17.33
C LEU A 267 10.25 -11.00 17.13
N SER A 268 11.49 -10.60 16.82
CA SER A 268 12.55 -11.49 16.32
C SER A 268 13.84 -11.41 17.15
N GLY A 269 13.75 -10.98 18.40
CA GLY A 269 14.86 -10.98 19.36
C GLY A 269 15.02 -9.70 20.17
N GLY A 270 14.40 -8.59 19.75
CA GLY A 270 14.47 -7.33 20.47
C GLY A 270 13.65 -7.31 21.77
N ILE A 271 13.78 -6.22 22.53
CA ILE A 271 13.05 -5.98 23.78
C ILE A 271 12.08 -4.80 23.60
N ILE A 272 10.83 -4.96 24.00
CA ILE A 272 9.83 -3.88 23.98
C ILE A 272 9.25 -3.69 25.37
N SER A 273 9.18 -2.45 25.87
CA SER A 273 8.39 -2.11 27.05
C SER A 273 7.45 -0.95 26.80
N VAL A 274 6.22 -1.05 27.34
CA VAL A 274 5.23 0.04 27.32
C VAL A 274 4.67 0.21 28.71
N TYR A 275 4.68 1.44 29.20
CA TYR A 275 4.16 1.80 30.52
C TYR A 275 3.57 3.22 30.49
N PRO A 276 2.57 3.52 31.35
CA PRO A 276 1.91 4.81 31.30
C PRO A 276 2.84 5.92 31.82
N PRO A 277 2.64 7.18 31.39
CA PRO A 277 3.40 8.31 31.90
C PRO A 277 3.38 8.40 33.42
N LYS A 278 4.49 8.79 34.05
CA LYS A 278 4.59 8.88 35.52
C LYS A 278 3.53 9.78 36.17
N ALA A 279 3.02 10.76 35.42
CA ALA A 279 1.97 11.69 35.86
C ALA A 279 0.54 11.11 35.74
N SER A 280 0.38 9.89 35.24
CA SER A 280 -0.94 9.27 35.06
C SER A 280 -1.64 9.05 36.40
N VAL A 281 -2.90 9.48 36.48
CA VAL A 281 -3.73 9.36 37.70
C VAL A 281 -4.56 8.07 37.74
N PHE A 282 -4.63 7.34 36.64
CA PHE A 282 -5.37 6.09 36.53
C PHE A 282 -4.49 4.88 36.87
N LYS A 283 -5.12 3.78 37.27
CA LYS A 283 -4.43 2.51 37.50
C LYS A 283 -4.17 1.79 36.18
N ALA A 284 -2.92 1.45 35.94
CA ALA A 284 -2.49 0.88 34.66
C ALA A 284 -3.17 -0.47 34.39
N GLU A 285 -3.28 -1.31 35.42
CA GLU A 285 -3.85 -2.65 35.38
C GLU A 285 -5.37 -2.70 35.13
N GLU A 286 -6.04 -1.54 35.16
CA GLU A 286 -7.48 -1.40 34.85
C GLU A 286 -7.71 -0.74 33.47
N ASN A 287 -6.65 -0.37 32.74
CA ASN A 287 -6.73 0.41 31.50
C ASN A 287 -5.94 -0.22 30.35
N ILE A 288 -6.48 -0.09 29.14
CA ILE A 288 -5.84 -0.58 27.92
C ILE A 288 -4.67 0.34 27.56
N LEU A 289 -3.46 -0.22 27.47
CA LEU A 289 -2.26 0.53 27.03
C LEU A 289 -1.65 0.02 25.72
N ILE A 290 -2.02 -1.18 25.28
CA ILE A 290 -1.67 -1.69 23.96
C ILE A 290 -2.92 -2.16 23.23
N GLY A 291 -2.97 -1.89 21.93
CA GLY A 291 -4.13 -2.14 21.07
C GLY A 291 -4.58 -3.60 20.97
N ASN A 292 -5.56 -3.85 20.10
CA ASN A 292 -6.29 -5.11 19.96
C ASN A 292 -5.42 -6.33 19.72
N VAL A 293 -4.31 -6.20 19.00
CA VAL A 293 -3.42 -7.33 18.69
C VAL A 293 -2.01 -7.01 19.17
N ALA A 294 -1.41 -7.86 19.98
CA ALA A 294 -0.03 -7.73 20.42
C ALA A 294 0.73 -9.05 20.26
N LEU A 295 2.00 -8.96 19.85
CA LEU A 295 2.92 -10.09 19.66
C LEU A 295 2.43 -11.15 18.67
N TYR A 296 1.72 -10.71 17.63
CA TYR A 296 1.26 -11.61 16.58
C TYR A 296 2.43 -12.23 15.82
N GLY A 297 2.54 -13.56 15.85
CA GLY A 297 3.60 -14.29 15.15
C GLY A 297 5.01 -14.01 15.69
N ALA A 298 5.13 -13.64 16.97
CA ALA A 298 6.43 -13.40 17.60
C ALA A 298 7.25 -14.70 17.68
N THR A 299 8.50 -14.66 17.21
CA THR A 299 9.37 -15.84 17.10
C THR A 299 10.47 -15.86 18.15
N LYS A 300 10.91 -14.70 18.63
CA LYS A 300 11.96 -14.56 19.66
C LYS A 300 11.94 -13.15 20.27
N GLY A 301 12.53 -12.95 21.44
CA GLY A 301 12.64 -11.63 22.09
C GLY A 301 11.77 -11.51 23.33
N GLU A 302 11.71 -10.30 23.89
CA GLU A 302 11.01 -10.03 25.14
C GLU A 302 10.09 -8.82 25.09
N ALA A 303 8.96 -8.88 25.81
CA ALA A 303 7.99 -7.79 25.84
C ALA A 303 7.37 -7.59 27.24
N TYR A 304 7.25 -6.34 27.68
CA TYR A 304 6.81 -5.98 29.03
C TYR A 304 5.79 -4.84 29.00
N PHE A 305 4.55 -5.11 29.38
CA PHE A 305 3.45 -4.15 29.25
C PHE A 305 2.76 -3.88 30.59
N ARG A 306 2.95 -2.68 31.14
CA ARG A 306 2.33 -2.26 32.41
C ARG A 306 0.94 -1.71 32.13
N GLY A 307 0.00 -2.59 31.83
CA GLY A 307 -1.40 -2.28 31.58
C GLY A 307 -2.12 -3.44 30.92
N VAL A 308 -3.34 -3.19 30.42
CA VAL A 308 -4.17 -4.21 29.76
C VAL A 308 -3.90 -4.24 28.24
N ALA A 309 -3.72 -5.43 27.69
CA ALA A 309 -3.80 -5.67 26.25
C ALA A 309 -5.26 -5.86 25.85
N ALA A 310 -5.73 -5.13 24.82
CA ALA A 310 -7.16 -4.99 24.60
C ALA A 310 -7.92 -6.30 24.33
N GLU A 311 -7.47 -7.14 23.39
CA GLU A 311 -8.10 -8.43 23.11
C GLU A 311 -7.02 -9.51 22.90
N ARG A 312 -6.45 -9.58 21.71
CA ARG A 312 -5.55 -10.63 21.22
C ARG A 312 -4.11 -10.40 21.68
N PHE A 313 -3.66 -11.19 22.65
CA PHE A 313 -2.28 -11.14 23.17
C PHE A 313 -1.52 -12.44 22.89
N CYS A 314 -0.27 -12.38 22.43
CA CYS A 314 0.57 -13.56 22.15
C CYS A 314 -0.05 -14.56 21.14
N VAL A 315 -0.77 -14.03 20.15
CA VAL A 315 -1.37 -14.85 19.09
C VAL A 315 -0.28 -15.40 18.16
N ARG A 316 -0.26 -16.71 17.91
CA ARG A 316 0.80 -17.39 17.15
C ARG A 316 2.21 -17.14 17.68
N ASN A 317 2.36 -16.87 18.98
CA ASN A 317 3.67 -16.79 19.59
C ASN A 317 4.36 -18.16 19.48
N SER A 318 5.58 -18.18 18.95
CA SER A 318 6.38 -19.39 18.76
C SER A 318 7.71 -19.37 19.52
N GLY A 319 8.06 -18.25 20.16
CA GLY A 319 9.30 -18.21 20.96
C GLY A 319 9.60 -16.94 21.74
N ALA A 320 8.75 -15.90 21.68
CA ALA A 320 8.94 -14.70 22.50
C ALA A 320 8.47 -14.89 23.95
N LYS A 321 9.07 -14.14 24.89
CA LYS A 321 8.70 -14.10 26.31
C LYS A 321 8.00 -12.78 26.61
N ALA A 322 6.80 -12.82 27.18
CA ALA A 322 6.03 -11.60 27.40
C ALA A 322 5.40 -11.56 28.80
N VAL A 323 5.33 -10.37 29.38
CA VAL A 323 4.64 -10.11 30.67
C VAL A 323 3.67 -8.94 30.50
N VAL A 324 2.43 -9.11 30.96
CA VAL A 324 1.37 -8.11 30.87
C VAL A 324 0.50 -8.11 32.13
N GLU A 325 -0.06 -6.95 32.50
CA GLU A 325 -0.88 -6.79 33.71
C GLU A 325 -2.35 -7.20 33.52
N GLY A 326 -2.84 -7.32 32.28
CA GLY A 326 -4.14 -7.89 31.97
C GLY A 326 -4.33 -8.10 30.48
N VAL A 327 -5.27 -8.95 30.09
CA VAL A 327 -5.60 -9.23 28.68
C VAL A 327 -7.10 -9.36 28.50
N GLY A 328 -7.62 -8.89 27.37
CA GLY A 328 -9.00 -9.17 26.95
C GLY A 328 -9.20 -10.58 26.42
N ASP A 329 -10.17 -10.75 25.52
CA ASP A 329 -10.52 -12.06 24.97
C ASP A 329 -9.45 -12.52 23.97
N HIS A 330 -9.26 -13.83 23.80
CA HIS A 330 -8.36 -14.41 22.78
C HIS A 330 -6.84 -14.32 23.05
N ALA A 331 -6.41 -14.26 24.31
CA ALA A 331 -5.00 -14.40 24.63
C ALA A 331 -4.48 -15.83 24.35
N CYS A 332 -3.23 -15.92 23.87
CA CYS A 332 -2.51 -17.16 23.54
C CYS A 332 -3.15 -18.02 22.42
N GLU A 333 -3.97 -17.44 21.54
CA GLU A 333 -4.53 -18.18 20.40
C GLU A 333 -3.44 -18.69 19.44
N TYR A 334 -3.54 -19.95 19.03
CA TYR A 334 -2.61 -20.60 18.12
C TYR A 334 -1.14 -20.53 18.55
N MET A 335 -0.89 -20.34 19.84
CA MET A 335 0.46 -20.29 20.38
C MET A 335 1.10 -21.68 20.25
N THR A 336 2.31 -21.72 19.66
CA THR A 336 3.07 -22.93 19.37
C THR A 336 4.38 -23.00 20.17
N GLY A 337 4.77 -21.90 20.82
CA GLY A 337 6.00 -21.79 21.61
C GLY A 337 6.08 -20.48 22.39
N GLY A 338 7.21 -20.23 23.05
CA GLY A 338 7.41 -19.02 23.86
C GLY A 338 6.77 -19.08 25.26
N VAL A 339 6.81 -17.96 25.98
CA VAL A 339 6.29 -17.83 27.35
C VAL A 339 5.43 -16.58 27.50
N ALA A 340 4.21 -16.71 28.00
CA ALA A 340 3.35 -15.58 28.36
C ALA A 340 3.12 -15.54 29.88
N VAL A 341 3.24 -14.39 30.51
CA VAL A 341 2.93 -14.18 31.93
C VAL A 341 1.86 -13.10 32.04
N ILE A 342 0.70 -13.45 32.61
CA ILE A 342 -0.42 -12.52 32.81
C ILE A 342 -0.60 -12.32 34.31
N LEU A 343 -0.45 -11.09 34.77
CA LEU A 343 -0.44 -10.73 36.20
C LEU A 343 -1.81 -10.30 36.74
N GLY A 344 -2.80 -10.09 35.87
CA GLY A 344 -4.15 -9.68 36.23
C GLY A 344 -5.23 -10.36 35.39
N SER A 345 -6.31 -9.64 35.09
CA SER A 345 -7.51 -10.24 34.49
C SER A 345 -7.26 -10.83 33.11
N VAL A 346 -8.00 -11.90 32.80
CA VAL A 346 -7.99 -12.60 31.51
C VAL A 346 -9.41 -12.61 30.95
N GLY A 347 -9.56 -12.39 29.64
CA GLY A 347 -10.82 -12.52 28.93
C GLY A 347 -11.15 -13.97 28.52
N LYS A 348 -12.24 -14.14 27.78
CA LYS A 348 -12.71 -15.44 27.30
C LYS A 348 -11.80 -16.00 26.21
N ASN A 349 -12.01 -17.28 25.93
CA ASN A 349 -11.37 -17.99 24.83
C ASN A 349 -9.84 -18.03 24.94
N PHE A 350 -9.32 -18.05 26.17
CA PHE A 350 -7.89 -18.14 26.41
C PHE A 350 -7.33 -19.46 25.85
N GLY A 351 -6.23 -19.37 25.09
CA GLY A 351 -5.49 -20.51 24.57
C GLY A 351 -6.21 -21.32 23.49
N ALA A 352 -7.14 -20.75 22.74
CA ALA A 352 -7.79 -21.47 21.63
C ALA A 352 -6.77 -21.86 20.55
N GLY A 353 -6.74 -23.14 20.17
CA GLY A 353 -5.75 -23.68 19.24
C GLY A 353 -4.29 -23.64 19.73
N MET A 354 -4.06 -23.44 21.04
CA MET A 354 -2.72 -23.46 21.62
C MET A 354 -2.17 -24.89 21.63
N SER A 355 -1.23 -25.18 20.74
CA SER A 355 -0.59 -26.50 20.62
C SER A 355 0.82 -26.54 21.24
N GLY A 356 1.36 -25.39 21.66
CA GLY A 356 2.69 -25.30 22.28
C GLY A 356 2.93 -24.03 23.09
N GLY A 357 4.10 -23.96 23.73
CA GLY A 357 4.46 -22.86 24.63
C GLY A 357 3.91 -22.99 26.05
N ILE A 358 4.21 -22.01 26.91
CA ILE A 358 3.80 -21.99 28.33
C ILE A 358 3.17 -20.64 28.66
N ALA A 359 2.01 -20.65 29.32
CA ALA A 359 1.45 -19.44 29.91
C ALA A 359 1.34 -19.55 31.44
N TYR A 360 1.76 -18.51 32.16
CA TYR A 360 1.59 -18.37 33.60
C TYR A 360 0.55 -17.29 33.87
N VAL A 361 -0.57 -17.66 34.49
CA VAL A 361 -1.68 -16.74 34.75
C VAL A 361 -1.88 -16.61 36.25
N TYR A 362 -1.87 -15.39 36.76
CA TYR A 362 -2.25 -15.10 38.15
C TYR A 362 -3.77 -15.16 38.30
N ASP A 363 -4.29 -16.20 38.94
CA ASP A 363 -5.73 -16.45 39.09
C ASP A 363 -6.15 -16.49 40.57
N PRO A 364 -6.18 -15.34 41.26
CA PRO A 364 -6.51 -15.29 42.68
C PRO A 364 -7.97 -15.67 42.99
N GLN A 365 -8.88 -15.58 42.02
CA GLN A 365 -10.31 -15.91 42.18
C GLN A 365 -10.67 -17.33 41.72
N GLY A 366 -9.75 -18.06 41.08
CA GLY A 366 -10.03 -19.42 40.59
C GLY A 366 -10.96 -19.46 39.37
N THR A 367 -10.97 -18.41 38.56
CA THR A 367 -11.92 -18.23 37.44
C THR A 367 -11.36 -18.62 36.08
N LEU A 368 -10.04 -18.83 35.97
CA LEU A 368 -9.36 -19.04 34.68
C LEU A 368 -9.92 -20.24 33.91
N GLN A 369 -10.27 -21.33 34.59
CA GLN A 369 -10.75 -22.54 33.93
C GLN A 369 -12.01 -22.32 33.09
N ALA A 370 -12.91 -21.43 33.54
CA ALA A 370 -14.14 -21.10 32.82
C ALA A 370 -13.92 -20.14 31.63
N LEU A 371 -12.76 -19.46 31.61
CA LEU A 371 -12.37 -18.50 30.58
C LEU A 371 -11.49 -19.13 29.50
N CYS A 372 -10.85 -20.26 29.81
CA CYS A 372 -10.11 -21.07 28.85
C CYS A 372 -11.02 -21.67 27.77
N ASN A 373 -10.48 -21.75 26.55
CA ASN A 373 -11.07 -22.57 25.50
C ASN A 373 -11.01 -24.07 25.89
N SER A 374 -11.93 -24.88 25.35
CA SER A 374 -11.97 -26.34 25.55
C SER A 374 -10.63 -27.03 25.30
N ASP A 375 -9.82 -26.50 24.39
CA ASP A 375 -8.52 -27.04 24.00
C ASP A 375 -7.53 -27.08 25.17
N VAL A 376 -7.56 -26.07 26.06
CA VAL A 376 -6.60 -25.93 27.17
C VAL A 376 -7.25 -25.88 28.56
N ALA A 377 -8.58 -25.89 28.65
CA ALA A 377 -9.30 -25.82 29.93
C ALA A 377 -9.00 -26.99 30.88
N LYS A 378 -8.49 -28.12 30.34
CA LYS A 378 -8.05 -29.29 31.13
C LYS A 378 -6.54 -29.30 31.42
N ASP A 379 -5.79 -28.34 30.88
CA ASP A 379 -4.32 -28.29 30.89
C ASP A 379 -3.75 -27.27 31.89
N LEU A 380 -4.47 -27.02 32.98
CA LEU A 380 -4.08 -26.11 34.04
C LEU A 380 -3.33 -26.85 35.16
N LEU A 381 -2.06 -26.51 35.36
CA LEU A 381 -1.18 -27.11 36.36
C LEU A 381 -0.77 -26.08 37.44
N PRO A 382 -0.45 -26.52 38.67
CA PRO A 382 0.16 -25.66 39.67
C PRO A 382 1.62 -25.34 39.32
N VAL A 383 2.12 -24.18 39.77
CA VAL A 383 3.52 -23.77 39.60
C VAL A 383 4.36 -24.28 40.76
N GLU A 384 4.80 -25.54 40.67
CA GLU A 384 5.55 -26.23 41.73
C GLU A 384 7.00 -26.56 41.36
N SER A 385 7.28 -26.76 40.07
CA SER A 385 8.63 -27.15 39.63
C SER A 385 9.65 -26.04 39.88
N SER A 386 10.88 -26.45 40.21
CA SER A 386 11.96 -25.50 40.52
C SER A 386 12.32 -24.62 39.32
N GLU A 387 12.21 -25.16 38.10
CA GLU A 387 12.42 -24.45 36.84
C GLU A 387 11.31 -23.42 36.58
N ASP A 388 10.04 -23.80 36.72
CA ASP A 388 8.91 -22.90 36.46
C ASP A 388 8.93 -21.71 37.45
N ILE A 389 9.25 -21.98 38.72
CA ILE A 389 9.39 -20.94 39.76
C ILE A 389 10.49 -19.94 39.38
N LYS A 390 11.67 -20.43 38.91
CA LYS A 390 12.79 -19.58 38.50
C LYS A 390 12.43 -18.72 37.29
N VAL A 391 11.82 -19.33 36.26
CA VAL A 391 11.42 -18.63 35.02
C VAL A 391 10.38 -17.57 35.32
N LEU A 392 9.31 -17.92 36.04
CA LEU A 392 8.23 -16.99 36.37
C LEU A 392 8.75 -15.83 37.21
N LYS A 393 9.53 -16.11 38.27
CA LYS A 393 10.10 -15.07 39.14
C LYS A 393 11.03 -14.13 38.38
N SER A 394 11.86 -14.66 37.48
CA SER A 394 12.77 -13.88 36.62
C SER A 394 12.00 -12.95 35.68
N LEU A 395 10.94 -13.44 35.03
CA LEU A 395 10.12 -12.62 34.12
C LEU A 395 9.40 -11.50 34.86
N ILE A 396 8.87 -11.76 36.06
CA ILE A 396 8.23 -10.73 36.89
C ILE A 396 9.25 -9.68 37.35
N GLN A 397 10.47 -10.10 37.72
CA GLN A 397 11.56 -9.17 38.06
C GLN A 397 11.96 -8.29 36.87
N ARG A 398 12.06 -8.86 35.66
CA ARG A 398 12.34 -8.10 34.44
C ARG A 398 11.21 -7.15 34.09
N HIS A 399 9.96 -7.54 34.31
CA HIS A 399 8.81 -6.65 34.14
C HIS A 399 8.91 -5.41 35.04
N ILE A 400 9.31 -5.56 36.31
CA ILE A 400 9.58 -4.42 37.21
C ILE A 400 10.75 -3.58 36.68
N LYS A 401 11.83 -4.20 36.21
CA LYS A 401 13.00 -3.50 35.66
C LYS A 401 12.61 -2.57 34.50
N PHE A 402 11.78 -3.06 33.57
CA PHE A 402 11.47 -2.34 32.32
C PHE A 402 10.24 -1.42 32.39
N THR A 403 9.38 -1.57 33.40
CA THR A 403 8.10 -0.81 33.46
C THR A 403 7.81 -0.16 34.82
N GLY A 404 8.55 -0.53 35.86
CA GLY A 404 8.28 -0.08 37.22
C GLY A 404 6.98 -0.59 37.84
N SER A 405 6.34 -1.62 37.25
CA SER A 405 5.04 -2.17 37.68
C SER A 405 4.90 -2.39 39.20
N ASP A 406 3.83 -1.82 39.76
CA ASP A 406 3.46 -1.97 41.16
C ASP A 406 2.77 -3.33 41.42
N VAL A 407 2.02 -3.85 40.45
CA VAL A 407 1.38 -5.18 40.52
C VAL A 407 2.44 -6.26 40.66
N ALA A 408 3.45 -6.25 39.78
CA ALA A 408 4.57 -7.20 39.85
C ALA A 408 5.35 -7.07 41.15
N ARG A 409 5.59 -5.83 41.63
CA ARG A 409 6.25 -5.60 42.93
C ARG A 409 5.44 -6.19 44.08
N GLY A 410 4.12 -5.99 44.09
CA GLY A 410 3.21 -6.56 45.08
C GLY A 410 3.20 -8.09 45.09
N ILE A 411 3.24 -8.71 43.90
CA ILE A 411 3.33 -10.16 43.74
C ILE A 411 4.65 -10.71 44.30
N LEU A 412 5.79 -10.08 43.99
CA LEU A 412 7.10 -10.53 44.47
C LEU A 412 7.30 -10.32 45.98
N LEU A 413 6.80 -9.22 46.55
CA LEU A 413 6.86 -8.97 48.00
C LEU A 413 6.05 -10.03 48.78
N ASN A 414 4.96 -10.51 48.19
CA ASN A 414 4.10 -11.53 48.77
C ASN A 414 4.26 -12.90 48.08
N TRP A 415 5.46 -13.22 47.58
CA TRP A 415 5.71 -14.36 46.70
C TRP A 415 5.15 -15.68 47.24
N GLU A 416 5.39 -15.99 48.52
CA GLU A 416 4.91 -17.24 49.13
C GLU A 416 3.38 -17.36 49.15
N LYS A 417 2.66 -16.23 49.22
CA LYS A 417 1.19 -16.18 49.18
C LYS A 417 0.64 -16.09 47.76
N SER A 418 1.38 -15.47 46.85
CA SER A 418 0.96 -15.23 45.46
C SER A 418 1.27 -16.42 44.55
N ARG A 419 2.40 -17.10 44.74
CA ARG A 419 2.82 -18.25 43.91
C ARG A 419 1.74 -19.34 43.79
N PRO A 420 1.07 -19.80 44.87
CA PRO A 420 0.05 -20.85 44.76
C PRO A 420 -1.17 -20.44 43.93
N LYS A 421 -1.36 -19.14 43.68
CA LYS A 421 -2.46 -18.58 42.88
C LYS A 421 -2.12 -18.50 41.39
N PHE A 422 -0.88 -18.79 40.99
CA PHE A 422 -0.55 -18.91 39.57
C PHE A 422 -0.98 -20.28 39.02
N LYS A 423 -1.54 -20.25 37.81
CA LYS A 423 -1.81 -21.43 37.00
C LYS A 423 -0.85 -21.46 35.82
N LYS A 424 -0.21 -22.61 35.61
CA LYS A 424 0.58 -22.92 34.42
C LYS A 424 -0.34 -23.58 33.40
N VAL A 425 -0.60 -22.90 32.29
CA VAL A 425 -1.26 -23.48 31.12
C VAL A 425 -0.19 -24.17 30.29
N TYR A 426 -0.30 -25.49 30.18
CA TYR A 426 0.68 -26.33 29.49
C TYR A 426 -0.04 -27.39 28.66
N PRO A 427 -0.23 -27.14 27.34
CA PRO A 427 -1.04 -28.00 26.48
C PRO A 427 -0.57 -29.45 26.46
N SER A 428 -1.51 -30.40 26.47
CA SER A 428 -1.22 -31.83 26.46
C SER A 428 -0.49 -32.30 25.20
N GLU A 429 -0.78 -31.69 24.04
CA GLU A 429 -0.06 -31.97 22.78
C GLU A 429 1.41 -31.60 22.86
N TYR A 430 1.72 -30.47 23.53
CA TYR A 430 3.09 -30.02 23.74
C TYR A 430 3.86 -30.94 24.71
N LYS A 431 3.19 -31.44 25.75
CA LYS A 431 3.76 -32.47 26.65
C LYS A 431 4.13 -33.73 25.87
N ARG A 432 3.25 -34.19 24.97
CA ARG A 432 3.50 -35.36 24.11
C ARG A 432 4.68 -35.11 23.18
N ALA A 433 4.71 -33.97 22.50
CA ALA A 433 5.81 -33.61 21.60
C ALA A 433 7.17 -33.53 22.31
N LEU A 434 7.23 -32.97 23.52
CA LEU A 434 8.45 -32.93 24.32
C LEU A 434 8.87 -34.31 24.83
N ALA A 435 7.91 -35.17 25.20
CA ALA A 435 8.20 -36.55 25.61
C ALA A 435 8.72 -37.39 24.43
N GLU A 436 8.15 -37.24 23.23
CA GLU A 436 8.61 -37.85 21.99
C GLU A 436 10.00 -37.35 21.58
N ALA A 437 10.24 -36.04 21.63
CA ALA A 437 11.56 -35.45 21.35
C ALA A 437 12.63 -35.89 22.37
N ALA A 438 12.28 -35.98 23.66
CA ALA A 438 13.19 -36.49 24.68
C ALA A 438 13.42 -38.02 24.57
N ALA A 439 12.48 -38.77 23.99
CA ALA A 439 12.66 -40.19 23.67
C ALA A 439 13.56 -40.38 22.44
N LEU A 440 13.38 -39.56 21.40
CA LEU A 440 14.23 -39.49 20.22
C LEU A 440 15.66 -39.10 20.58
N SER A 441 15.86 -38.01 21.33
CA SER A 441 17.21 -37.58 21.75
C SER A 441 17.90 -38.62 22.63
N ARG A 442 17.16 -39.32 23.50
CA ARG A 442 17.71 -40.45 24.27
C ARG A 442 18.04 -41.65 23.38
N ALA A 443 17.25 -41.92 22.35
CA ALA A 443 17.55 -42.97 21.37
C ALA A 443 18.79 -42.62 20.54
N GLU A 444 18.95 -41.36 20.13
CA GLU A 444 20.13 -40.84 19.43
C GLU A 444 21.39 -40.87 20.31
N GLU A 445 21.28 -40.51 21.60
CA GLU A 445 22.38 -40.65 22.57
C GLU A 445 22.74 -42.12 22.80
N THR A 446 21.74 -43.01 22.94
CA THR A 446 21.96 -44.46 23.07
C THR A 446 22.59 -45.05 21.82
N GLU A 447 22.19 -44.60 20.62
CA GLU A 447 22.79 -44.98 19.34
C GLU A 447 24.25 -44.52 19.26
N LYS A 448 24.54 -43.30 19.73
CA LYS A 448 25.89 -42.73 19.78
C LYS A 448 26.79 -43.48 20.78
N GLU A 449 26.26 -43.83 21.95
CA GLU A 449 26.94 -44.67 22.95
C GLU A 449 27.18 -46.10 22.43
N LEU A 450 26.22 -46.70 21.72
CA LEU A 450 26.37 -47.99 21.05
C LEU A 450 27.45 -47.95 19.97
N LEU A 451 27.49 -46.89 19.15
CA LEU A 451 28.54 -46.65 18.14
C LEU A 451 29.92 -46.46 18.77
N GLU A 452 30.01 -45.75 19.90
CA GLU A 452 31.26 -45.59 20.66
C GLU A 452 31.74 -46.91 21.31
N SER A 453 30.81 -47.72 21.82
CA SER A 453 31.10 -49.05 22.38
C SER A 453 31.55 -50.05 21.31
N TYR A 454 31.03 -49.92 20.09
CA TYR A 454 31.42 -50.72 18.92
C TYR A 454 32.84 -50.33 18.44
N ASN A 455 33.15 -49.03 18.44
CA ASN A 455 34.48 -48.51 18.11
C ASN A 455 35.55 -48.88 19.15
N THR A 456 35.19 -49.06 20.43
CA THR A 456 36.12 -49.54 21.47
C THR A 456 36.30 -51.06 21.43
N SER A 457 35.23 -51.83 21.15
CA SER A 457 35.32 -53.29 21.00
C SER A 457 36.09 -53.73 19.75
N SER A 458 36.12 -52.90 18.70
CA SER A 458 36.89 -53.15 17.48
C SER A 458 38.42 -52.99 17.64
N LYS A 459 38.92 -52.56 18.81
CA LYS A 459 40.37 -52.51 19.12
C LYS A 459 40.92 -53.78 19.79
N ASN A 460 40.08 -54.73 20.23
CA ASN A 460 40.48 -55.92 21.00
C ASN A 460 40.23 -57.28 20.31
N GLY A 461 40.21 -57.33 18.97
CA GLY A 461 40.53 -58.56 18.23
C GLY A 461 39.70 -59.83 18.52
N ALA A 462 38.37 -59.75 18.61
CA ALA A 462 37.50 -60.93 18.66
C ALA A 462 36.62 -61.05 17.39
N LYS A 463 36.57 -62.27 16.82
CA LYS A 463 35.89 -62.62 15.56
C LYS A 463 34.37 -62.85 15.74
N GLY A 464 33.58 -62.29 14.82
CA GLY A 464 32.36 -62.88 14.21
C GLY A 464 31.00 -62.33 14.70
N PRO A 465 29.89 -62.59 13.97
CA PRO A 465 29.74 -63.11 12.61
C PRO A 465 29.28 -62.02 11.60
N LYS A 466 29.67 -62.24 10.34
CA LYS A 466 29.11 -61.58 9.16
C LYS A 466 27.63 -61.92 9.09
N ASP A 467 26.75 -60.91 9.05
CA ASP A 467 25.48 -60.93 8.30
C ASP A 467 24.65 -59.63 8.48
N ALA A 468 24.87 -58.85 9.54
CA ALA A 468 24.15 -57.57 9.72
C ALA A 468 24.57 -56.46 8.74
N PHE A 469 25.80 -56.53 8.19
CA PHE A 469 26.36 -55.47 7.35
C PHE A 469 25.90 -55.55 5.89
N GLU A 470 25.39 -56.70 5.41
CA GLU A 470 24.77 -56.79 4.08
C GLU A 470 23.31 -56.32 4.09
N GLU A 471 22.55 -56.58 5.16
CA GLU A 471 21.18 -56.05 5.31
C GLU A 471 21.15 -54.52 5.46
N LEU A 472 22.07 -53.93 6.23
CA LEU A 472 22.18 -52.47 6.38
C LEU A 472 22.60 -51.75 5.09
N LYS A 473 23.37 -52.41 4.23
CA LYS A 473 23.82 -51.85 2.93
C LYS A 473 22.72 -51.90 1.86
N ALA A 474 21.73 -52.78 2.02
CA ALA A 474 20.53 -52.82 1.19
C ALA A 474 19.55 -51.68 1.57
N LEU A 475 19.41 -51.39 2.87
CA LEU A 475 18.55 -50.31 3.39
C LEU A 475 19.10 -48.91 3.12
N SER A 476 20.43 -48.71 3.19
CA SER A 476 21.05 -47.39 2.94
C SER A 476 21.05 -46.95 1.47
N LYS A 477 20.68 -47.83 0.53
CA LYS A 477 20.46 -47.47 -0.88
C LYS A 477 19.13 -46.75 -1.14
N GLN A 478 18.23 -46.64 -0.16
CA GLN A 478 16.93 -45.98 -0.32
C GLN A 478 16.87 -44.51 0.10
N PHE A 479 17.94 -43.93 0.67
CA PHE A 479 17.93 -42.52 1.06
C PHE A 479 19.28 -41.85 0.78
N SER A 480 19.35 -41.09 -0.31
CA SER A 480 20.46 -40.19 -0.61
C SER A 480 20.07 -38.74 -0.30
N VAL A 481 20.64 -38.17 0.77
CA VAL A 481 20.66 -36.72 0.99
C VAL A 481 22.03 -36.20 0.52
N GLN A 482 22.02 -35.31 -0.47
CA GLN A 482 23.22 -34.63 -0.94
C GLN A 482 23.63 -33.53 0.05
N ALA A 483 24.94 -33.43 0.31
CA ALA A 483 25.55 -32.40 1.15
C ALA A 483 25.44 -30.98 0.52
N PRO A 484 25.45 -29.90 1.32
CA PRO A 484 25.40 -28.53 0.83
C PRO A 484 26.71 -28.12 0.11
N PRO A 485 26.64 -27.27 -0.94
CA PRO A 485 27.82 -26.81 -1.66
C PRO A 485 28.62 -25.75 -0.88
N LYS A 486 29.94 -25.80 -1.02
CA LYS A 486 30.90 -24.82 -0.47
C LYS A 486 30.79 -23.46 -1.16
N ALA A 487 30.99 -22.39 -0.39
CA ALA A 487 31.06 -21.02 -0.88
C ALA A 487 32.27 -20.79 -1.81
N LEU A 488 32.04 -20.10 -2.93
CA LEU A 488 33.06 -19.58 -3.84
C LEU A 488 33.27 -18.09 -3.56
N THR A 489 34.50 -17.70 -3.28
CA THR A 489 34.95 -16.30 -3.24
C THR A 489 35.49 -15.88 -4.61
N ALA A 490 35.08 -14.72 -5.11
CA ALA A 490 35.72 -14.08 -6.27
C ALA A 490 35.90 -12.57 -6.03
N LYS A 491 37.12 -12.09 -6.26
CA LYS A 491 37.50 -10.66 -6.33
C LYS A 491 37.40 -10.17 -7.77
N TYR A 492 36.95 -8.93 -8.01
CA TYR A 492 37.05 -8.28 -9.32
C TYR A 492 37.46 -6.80 -9.21
N GLU A 493 38.39 -6.39 -10.07
CA GLU A 493 38.78 -5.00 -10.35
C GLU A 493 38.59 -4.73 -11.87
N PRO A 494 38.02 -3.58 -12.31
CA PRO A 494 37.74 -3.34 -13.73
C PRO A 494 38.93 -2.78 -14.53
N LYS A 495 39.01 -3.16 -15.82
CA LYS A 495 39.98 -2.70 -16.83
C LYS A 495 39.24 -2.28 -18.13
N ASP A 496 39.23 -1.00 -18.47
CA ASP A 496 38.89 -0.36 -19.78
C ASP A 496 37.43 0.15 -20.05
N PRO A 497 37.21 1.49 -20.16
CA PRO A 497 35.92 2.13 -20.45
C PRO A 497 35.32 1.95 -21.87
N LYS A 498 36.05 1.41 -22.86
CA LYS A 498 35.54 1.32 -24.25
C LYS A 498 34.75 0.05 -24.56
N SER A 499 34.92 -1.03 -23.80
CA SER A 499 34.08 -2.23 -23.92
C SER A 499 32.67 -2.03 -23.36
N ASP A 500 32.53 -1.14 -22.37
CA ASP A 500 31.25 -0.85 -21.71
C ASP A 500 30.24 -0.18 -22.64
N LEU A 501 30.69 0.65 -23.59
CA LEU A 501 29.78 1.30 -24.55
C LEU A 501 29.13 0.31 -25.53
N LYS A 502 29.85 -0.75 -25.95
CA LYS A 502 29.30 -1.79 -26.82
C LYS A 502 28.36 -2.74 -26.08
N MET A 503 28.63 -2.98 -24.79
CA MET A 503 27.76 -3.77 -23.91
C MET A 503 26.46 -3.01 -23.64
N LEU A 504 26.56 -1.71 -23.34
CA LEU A 504 25.42 -0.80 -23.18
C LEU A 504 24.56 -0.69 -24.45
N GLN A 505 25.17 -0.72 -25.63
CA GLN A 505 24.45 -0.75 -26.91
C GLN A 505 23.75 -2.09 -27.18
N TYR A 506 24.33 -3.21 -26.72
CA TYR A 506 23.71 -4.53 -26.82
C TYR A 506 22.51 -4.66 -25.85
N GLU A 507 22.64 -4.19 -24.62
CA GLU A 507 21.58 -4.19 -23.60
C GLU A 507 20.41 -3.27 -23.97
N ALA A 508 20.72 -2.10 -24.53
CA ALA A 508 19.71 -1.18 -25.08
C ALA A 508 18.96 -1.78 -26.28
N ASN A 509 19.64 -2.55 -27.14
CA ASN A 509 19.02 -3.23 -28.28
C ASN A 509 18.15 -4.43 -27.88
N GLN A 510 18.26 -4.94 -26.64
CA GLN A 510 17.49 -6.08 -26.12
C GLN A 510 16.40 -5.67 -25.12
N GLY A 511 16.22 -4.37 -24.85
CA GLY A 511 15.18 -3.88 -23.94
C GLY A 511 15.40 -4.26 -22.47
N LEU A 512 16.65 -4.54 -22.07
CA LEU A 512 17.00 -4.76 -20.67
C LEU A 512 17.33 -3.41 -19.99
N PRO A 513 16.93 -3.20 -18.72
CA PRO A 513 17.23 -1.95 -18.02
C PRO A 513 18.74 -1.77 -17.80
N VAL A 514 19.25 -0.61 -18.20
CA VAL A 514 20.65 -0.19 -17.97
C VAL A 514 20.86 0.06 -16.47
N LYS A 515 21.82 -0.65 -15.87
CA LYS A 515 22.05 -0.66 -14.41
C LYS A 515 22.96 0.48 -13.94
N GLY A 516 22.56 1.10 -12.83
CA GLY A 516 23.47 1.75 -11.88
C GLY A 516 23.41 0.96 -10.57
N PHE A 517 24.54 0.33 -10.21
CA PHE A 517 24.78 -0.48 -9.02
C PHE A 517 23.65 -1.44 -8.61
N VAL A 518 23.70 -2.66 -9.13
CA VAL A 518 23.01 -3.81 -8.56
C VAL A 518 23.91 -4.38 -7.46
N PRO A 519 23.43 -4.55 -6.21
CA PRO A 519 24.20 -5.23 -5.18
C PRO A 519 24.62 -6.62 -5.68
N THR A 520 25.82 -7.06 -5.35
CA THR A 520 26.44 -8.29 -5.87
C THR A 520 25.64 -9.59 -5.63
N TRP A 521 24.59 -9.57 -4.79
CA TRP A 521 23.67 -10.69 -4.57
C TRP A 521 22.44 -10.74 -5.52
N GLU A 522 22.22 -9.71 -6.33
CA GLU A 522 21.07 -9.62 -7.26
C GLU A 522 21.40 -10.06 -8.69
N GLU A 523 22.68 -10.06 -9.08
CA GLU A 523 23.13 -10.58 -10.37
C GLU A 523 23.21 -12.11 -10.39
N GLY A 524 22.53 -12.73 -11.37
CA GLY A 524 22.58 -14.18 -11.59
C GLY A 524 21.47 -15.00 -10.94
N ARG A 525 20.43 -14.37 -10.38
CA ARG A 525 19.26 -15.10 -9.87
C ARG A 525 18.49 -15.78 -11.01
N PRO A 526 18.19 -17.08 -10.91
CA PRO A 526 17.44 -17.76 -11.96
C PRO A 526 16.02 -17.20 -12.07
N THR A 527 15.53 -17.05 -13.31
CA THR A 527 14.11 -16.77 -13.57
C THR A 527 13.29 -18.04 -13.70
N GLN A 528 13.95 -19.17 -13.98
CA GLN A 528 13.41 -20.52 -14.14
C GLN A 528 14.41 -21.50 -13.52
N LEU A 529 13.92 -22.62 -12.99
CA LEU A 529 14.74 -23.70 -12.46
C LEU A 529 14.95 -24.79 -13.51
N SER A 530 15.92 -25.67 -13.28
CA SER A 530 16.10 -26.84 -14.16
C SER A 530 15.01 -27.88 -13.90
N SER A 531 14.63 -28.63 -14.95
CA SER A 531 13.53 -29.59 -14.91
C SER A 531 13.63 -30.58 -13.75
N GLY A 532 12.69 -30.49 -12.80
CA GLY A 532 12.56 -31.38 -11.64
C GLY A 532 12.88 -30.72 -10.29
N GLU A 533 13.50 -29.54 -10.29
CA GLU A 533 13.73 -28.76 -9.08
C GLU A 533 12.46 -28.01 -8.63
N LYS A 534 12.19 -27.98 -7.32
CA LYS A 534 11.07 -27.23 -6.74
C LYS A 534 11.53 -25.84 -6.31
N ALA A 535 10.75 -24.81 -6.63
CA ALA A 535 11.06 -23.45 -6.21
C ALA A 535 10.83 -23.28 -4.70
N ASP A 536 11.73 -22.53 -4.04
CA ASP A 536 11.59 -22.15 -2.63
C ASP A 536 10.45 -21.14 -2.50
N LYS A 537 9.36 -21.55 -1.86
CA LYS A 537 8.19 -20.71 -1.61
C LYS A 537 8.45 -19.60 -0.59
N ASN A 538 9.24 -19.89 0.44
CA ASN A 538 9.42 -19.01 1.59
C ASN A 538 10.40 -17.88 1.27
N ARG A 539 11.32 -18.11 0.33
CA ARG A 539 12.31 -17.12 -0.11
C ARG A 539 12.22 -16.78 -1.59
N GLY A 540 11.13 -17.10 -2.28
CA GLY A 540 11.04 -17.01 -3.74
C GLY A 540 11.34 -15.62 -4.32
N PHE A 541 10.91 -14.55 -3.65
CA PHE A 541 11.21 -13.17 -4.10
C PHE A 541 12.68 -12.75 -3.90
N ILE A 542 13.39 -13.46 -3.02
CA ILE A 542 14.83 -13.30 -2.79
C ILE A 542 15.60 -14.19 -3.78
N ALA A 543 15.14 -15.43 -4.00
CA ALA A 543 15.85 -16.43 -4.78
C ALA A 543 15.73 -16.27 -6.30
N TYR A 544 14.56 -15.83 -6.79
CA TYR A 544 14.25 -15.80 -8.22
C TYR A 544 14.08 -14.38 -8.71
N GLU A 545 14.40 -14.11 -9.98
CA GLU A 545 14.09 -12.83 -10.63
C GLU A 545 12.71 -12.86 -11.30
N ARG A 546 12.08 -11.69 -11.46
CA ARG A 546 10.78 -11.59 -12.13
C ARG A 546 10.93 -11.87 -13.62
N LYS A 547 10.10 -12.76 -14.15
CA LYS A 547 9.94 -13.00 -15.59
C LYS A 547 8.44 -13.17 -15.90
N PRO A 548 7.77 -12.18 -16.51
CA PRO A 548 6.40 -12.38 -16.97
C PRO A 548 6.35 -13.37 -18.15
N LEU A 549 5.14 -13.79 -18.55
CA LEU A 549 4.97 -14.52 -19.81
C LEU A 549 5.56 -13.66 -20.94
N PRO A 550 6.56 -14.14 -21.68
CA PRO A 550 7.21 -13.33 -22.69
C PRO A 550 6.27 -13.10 -23.86
N TYR A 551 6.56 -12.07 -24.64
CA TYR A 551 5.97 -11.92 -25.95
C TYR A 551 6.72 -12.77 -26.99
N ARG A 552 6.03 -13.13 -28.08
CA ARG A 552 6.66 -13.69 -29.28
C ARG A 552 7.70 -12.72 -29.83
N ASP A 553 8.67 -13.27 -30.55
CA ASP A 553 9.70 -12.47 -31.21
C ASP A 553 9.09 -11.39 -32.10
N VAL A 554 9.71 -10.21 -32.12
CA VAL A 554 9.15 -9.06 -32.82
C VAL A 554 9.13 -9.29 -34.34
N ALA A 555 10.17 -9.93 -34.90
CA ALA A 555 10.22 -10.19 -36.34
C ALA A 555 9.17 -11.23 -36.75
N GLU A 556 8.92 -12.24 -35.92
CA GLU A 556 7.87 -13.23 -36.14
C GLU A 556 6.47 -12.59 -36.11
N ARG A 557 6.14 -11.89 -35.02
CA ARG A 557 4.76 -11.39 -34.78
C ARG A 557 4.35 -10.23 -35.68
N LEU A 558 5.31 -9.59 -36.37
CA LEU A 558 5.02 -8.57 -37.39
C LEU A 558 4.38 -9.15 -38.66
N GLY A 559 4.57 -10.45 -38.91
CA GLY A 559 4.04 -11.14 -40.09
C GLY A 559 2.60 -11.65 -39.94
N ASP A 560 2.00 -11.55 -38.76
CA ASP A 560 0.65 -12.07 -38.50
C ASP A 560 -0.15 -11.23 -37.48
N TYR A 561 -1.40 -11.64 -37.26
CA TYR A 561 -2.31 -11.03 -36.29
C TYR A 561 -2.63 -11.94 -35.09
N LYS A 562 -1.84 -13.01 -34.85
CA LYS A 562 -1.99 -13.90 -33.70
C LYS A 562 -1.55 -13.20 -32.41
N GLU A 563 -1.93 -13.73 -31.26
CA GLU A 563 -1.62 -13.13 -29.96
C GLU A 563 -0.12 -12.82 -29.80
N VAL A 564 0.22 -11.65 -29.25
CA VAL A 564 1.60 -11.23 -28.99
C VAL A 564 2.21 -12.01 -27.83
N ALA A 565 1.41 -12.53 -26.91
CA ALA A 565 1.88 -13.39 -25.83
C ALA A 565 2.41 -14.72 -26.40
N ALA A 566 3.59 -15.13 -25.97
CA ALA A 566 4.16 -16.40 -26.38
C ALA A 566 3.42 -17.56 -25.71
N LYS A 567 3.14 -18.61 -26.50
CA LYS A 567 2.79 -19.93 -25.96
C LYS A 567 4.10 -20.67 -25.71
N LEU A 568 4.40 -20.93 -24.44
CA LEU A 568 5.59 -21.67 -24.05
C LEU A 568 5.32 -23.17 -24.10
N GLU A 569 6.36 -23.97 -24.37
CA GLU A 569 6.27 -25.42 -24.20
C GLU A 569 5.84 -25.76 -22.76
N PRO A 570 4.99 -26.79 -22.54
CA PRO A 570 4.39 -27.06 -21.23
C PRO A 570 5.40 -27.16 -20.08
N ALA A 571 6.58 -27.75 -20.32
CA ALA A 571 7.64 -27.86 -19.32
C ALA A 571 8.21 -26.48 -18.94
N ALA A 572 8.60 -25.68 -19.94
CA ALA A 572 9.14 -24.33 -19.72
C ALA A 572 8.11 -23.37 -19.09
N HIS A 573 6.84 -23.54 -19.44
CA HIS A 573 5.74 -22.79 -18.83
C HIS A 573 5.55 -23.18 -17.36
N ALA A 574 5.56 -24.48 -17.05
CA ALA A 574 5.46 -24.96 -15.68
C ALA A 574 6.63 -24.47 -14.81
N GLU A 575 7.86 -24.53 -15.32
CA GLU A 575 9.06 -24.00 -14.65
C GLU A 575 8.96 -22.50 -14.37
N LEU A 576 8.47 -21.72 -15.36
CA LEU A 576 8.21 -20.30 -15.18
C LEU A 576 7.18 -20.07 -14.07
N LEU A 577 6.05 -20.78 -14.10
CA LEU A 577 4.98 -20.56 -13.14
C LEU A 577 5.40 -20.98 -11.72
N GLN A 578 6.25 -22.01 -11.57
CA GLN A 578 6.78 -22.45 -10.27
C GLN A 578 7.61 -21.35 -9.59
N THR A 579 8.53 -20.72 -10.31
CA THR A 579 9.37 -19.62 -9.77
C THR A 579 8.59 -18.32 -9.61
N GLN A 580 7.68 -18.00 -10.53
CA GLN A 580 6.96 -16.73 -10.48
C GLN A 580 5.85 -16.70 -9.43
N SER A 581 5.16 -17.82 -9.21
CA SER A 581 4.20 -17.95 -8.11
C SER A 581 4.88 -17.92 -6.74
N SER A 582 6.10 -18.48 -6.62
CA SER A 582 6.84 -18.50 -5.35
C SER A 582 7.30 -17.12 -4.87
N ARG A 583 7.43 -16.14 -5.79
CA ARG A 583 7.72 -14.73 -5.46
C ARG A 583 6.62 -14.06 -4.64
N CYS A 584 5.40 -14.60 -4.60
CA CYS A 584 4.34 -14.02 -3.79
C CYS A 584 4.67 -14.16 -2.29
N MET A 585 4.67 -13.05 -1.55
CA MET A 585 4.99 -13.04 -0.11
C MET A 585 3.83 -13.45 0.81
N ASP A 586 2.68 -13.83 0.25
CA ASP A 586 1.43 -14.11 0.98
C ASP A 586 1.13 -13.04 2.05
N CYS A 587 1.09 -11.78 1.62
CA CYS A 587 1.04 -10.63 2.53
C CYS A 587 -0.23 -10.67 3.37
N GLY A 588 -0.11 -10.55 4.71
CA GLY A 588 -1.26 -10.49 5.61
C GLY A 588 -2.22 -9.32 5.35
N THR A 589 -1.75 -8.24 4.71
CA THR A 589 -2.60 -7.20 4.12
C THR A 589 -2.24 -7.07 2.63
N PRO A 590 -2.89 -7.85 1.75
CA PRO A 590 -2.45 -7.95 0.37
C PRO A 590 -3.05 -6.82 -0.47
N PHE A 591 -2.34 -5.70 -0.59
CA PHE A 591 -2.77 -4.53 -1.38
C PHE A 591 -3.14 -4.84 -2.83
N CYS A 592 -2.58 -5.91 -3.41
CA CYS A 592 -2.90 -6.38 -4.73
C CYS A 592 -4.38 -6.78 -4.91
N HIS A 593 -5.09 -7.20 -3.85
CA HIS A 593 -6.51 -7.54 -3.89
C HIS A 593 -7.44 -6.38 -3.49
N GLN A 594 -6.92 -5.22 -3.07
CA GLN A 594 -7.76 -4.12 -2.60
C GLN A 594 -8.43 -3.43 -3.78
N SER A 595 -9.76 -3.28 -3.77
CA SER A 595 -10.50 -2.75 -4.93
C SER A 595 -10.13 -1.33 -5.34
N ASN A 596 -9.60 -0.52 -4.42
CA ASN A 596 -9.29 0.89 -4.68
C ASN A 596 -7.87 1.12 -5.20
N THR A 597 -6.93 0.22 -4.89
CA THR A 597 -5.50 0.40 -5.19
C THR A 597 -4.92 -0.75 -6.03
N GLY A 598 -5.46 -1.95 -5.89
CA GLY A 598 -5.09 -3.16 -6.63
C GLY A 598 -6.16 -3.61 -7.62
N CYS A 599 -6.59 -4.86 -7.53
CA CYS A 599 -7.58 -5.42 -8.44
C CYS A 599 -9.00 -4.89 -8.12
N PRO A 600 -9.67 -4.16 -9.03
CA PRO A 600 -11.03 -3.65 -8.78
C PRO A 600 -12.07 -4.75 -8.51
N LEU A 601 -11.86 -5.95 -9.04
CA LEU A 601 -12.72 -7.12 -8.79
C LEU A 601 -12.51 -7.73 -7.40
N GLY A 602 -11.43 -7.37 -6.71
CA GLY A 602 -11.08 -7.98 -5.42
C GLY A 602 -10.54 -9.41 -5.56
N ASN A 603 -9.91 -9.74 -6.71
CA ASN A 603 -9.38 -11.09 -6.94
C ASN A 603 -8.47 -11.52 -5.78
N LYS A 604 -8.68 -12.74 -5.29
CA LYS A 604 -7.94 -13.34 -4.17
C LYS A 604 -6.55 -13.82 -4.62
N ILE A 605 -5.70 -12.86 -4.95
CA ILE A 605 -4.42 -13.08 -5.63
C ILE A 605 -3.42 -13.95 -4.85
N PRO A 606 -3.19 -13.72 -3.54
CA PRO A 606 -2.30 -14.60 -2.79
C PRO A 606 -2.77 -16.07 -2.82
N GLU A 607 -4.08 -16.29 -2.72
CA GLU A 607 -4.66 -17.63 -2.70
C GLU A 607 -4.48 -18.37 -4.03
N PHE A 608 -4.82 -17.76 -5.16
CA PHE A 608 -4.63 -18.45 -6.45
C PHE A 608 -3.15 -18.60 -6.81
N ASN A 609 -2.27 -17.67 -6.39
CA ASN A 609 -0.82 -17.83 -6.59
C ASN A 609 -0.29 -19.02 -5.79
N GLU A 610 -0.74 -19.19 -4.55
CA GLU A 610 -0.38 -20.34 -3.72
C GLU A 610 -0.87 -21.65 -4.34
N LEU A 611 -2.13 -21.69 -4.80
CA LEU A 611 -2.69 -22.87 -5.46
C LEU A 611 -1.94 -23.20 -6.76
N VAL A 612 -1.54 -22.20 -7.55
CA VAL A 612 -0.67 -22.39 -8.72
C VAL A 612 0.68 -22.97 -8.32
N HIS A 613 1.32 -22.44 -7.27
CA HIS A 613 2.59 -22.95 -6.77
C HIS A 613 2.50 -24.43 -6.36
N GLN A 614 1.40 -24.81 -5.69
CA GLN A 614 1.09 -26.18 -5.27
C GLN A 614 0.67 -27.10 -6.43
N GLY A 615 0.51 -26.58 -7.65
CA GLY A 615 0.01 -27.33 -8.80
C GLY A 615 -1.49 -27.66 -8.75
N ARG A 616 -2.25 -27.00 -7.88
CA ARG A 616 -3.70 -27.18 -7.68
C ARG A 616 -4.51 -26.28 -8.61
N TRP A 617 -4.35 -26.50 -9.91
CA TRP A 617 -4.82 -25.61 -10.96
C TRP A 617 -6.34 -25.43 -11.02
N GLN A 618 -7.11 -26.50 -10.82
CA GLN A 618 -8.57 -26.42 -10.83
C GLN A 618 -9.10 -25.58 -9.67
N GLU A 619 -8.50 -25.71 -8.49
CA GLU A 619 -8.86 -24.90 -7.32
C GLU A 619 -8.43 -23.43 -7.50
N ALA A 620 -7.29 -23.19 -8.14
CA ALA A 620 -6.86 -21.84 -8.52
C ALA A 620 -7.87 -21.18 -9.47
N LEU A 621 -8.41 -21.95 -10.43
CA LEU A 621 -9.49 -21.51 -11.32
C LEU A 621 -10.77 -21.19 -10.54
N ASP A 622 -11.23 -22.10 -9.68
CA ASP A 622 -12.44 -21.89 -8.88
C ASP A 622 -12.32 -20.59 -8.07
N ARG A 623 -11.17 -20.40 -7.43
CA ARG A 623 -10.88 -19.20 -6.65
C ARG A 623 -10.87 -17.92 -7.49
N LEU A 624 -10.35 -17.98 -8.71
CA LEU A 624 -10.32 -16.85 -9.64
C LEU A 624 -11.72 -16.51 -10.17
N LEU A 625 -12.52 -17.52 -10.52
CA LEU A 625 -13.87 -17.36 -11.06
C LEU A 625 -14.89 -16.87 -10.03
N GLU A 626 -14.62 -17.01 -8.73
CA GLU A 626 -15.45 -16.39 -7.67
C GLU A 626 -15.59 -14.87 -7.87
N THR A 627 -14.52 -14.23 -8.34
CA THR A 627 -14.40 -12.75 -8.39
C THR A 627 -14.37 -12.20 -9.81
N ASN A 628 -13.88 -12.97 -10.79
CA ASN A 628 -13.74 -12.53 -12.16
C ASN A 628 -14.53 -13.39 -13.15
N ASN A 629 -15.42 -12.77 -13.92
CA ASN A 629 -16.18 -13.44 -14.98
C ASN A 629 -15.29 -13.86 -16.15
N PHE A 630 -14.31 -13.02 -16.52
CA PHE A 630 -13.53 -13.14 -17.75
C PHE A 630 -12.02 -13.00 -17.51
N PRO A 631 -11.38 -13.93 -16.77
CA PRO A 631 -9.93 -13.91 -16.58
C PRO A 631 -9.14 -13.91 -17.89
N GLU A 632 -9.70 -14.48 -18.96
CA GLU A 632 -9.07 -14.47 -20.29
C GLU A 632 -9.00 -13.07 -20.90
N PHE A 633 -9.90 -12.15 -20.53
CA PHE A 633 -9.84 -10.77 -20.98
C PHE A 633 -8.83 -10.00 -20.12
N THR A 634 -9.00 -10.03 -18.80
CA THR A 634 -8.13 -9.28 -17.88
C THR A 634 -6.68 -9.75 -17.93
N GLY A 635 -6.42 -11.06 -18.00
CA GLY A 635 -5.08 -11.62 -18.15
C GLY A 635 -4.34 -11.16 -19.42
N ARG A 636 -5.06 -10.67 -20.44
CA ARG A 636 -4.48 -10.19 -21.71
C ARG A 636 -4.43 -8.67 -21.81
N VAL A 637 -5.54 -7.98 -21.54
CA VAL A 637 -5.66 -6.53 -21.80
C VAL A 637 -5.53 -5.66 -20.57
N CYS A 638 -5.69 -6.20 -19.35
CA CYS A 638 -5.61 -5.38 -18.15
C CYS A 638 -4.18 -4.82 -18.00
N PRO A 639 -4.02 -3.56 -17.59
CA PRO A 639 -2.71 -3.01 -17.24
C PRO A 639 -2.16 -3.60 -15.93
N ALA A 640 -2.92 -4.45 -15.23
CA ALA A 640 -2.55 -5.09 -13.97
C ALA A 640 -2.29 -4.10 -12.81
N PRO A 641 -3.32 -3.33 -12.37
CA PRO A 641 -3.22 -2.47 -11.17
C PRO A 641 -2.83 -3.23 -9.91
N CYS A 642 -3.14 -4.53 -9.86
CA CYS A 642 -2.71 -5.46 -8.83
C CYS A 642 -1.18 -5.60 -8.74
N GLU A 643 -0.45 -5.57 -9.86
CA GLU A 643 1.02 -5.58 -9.85
C GLU A 643 1.58 -4.24 -9.40
N GLY A 644 0.95 -3.13 -9.82
CA GLY A 644 1.33 -1.79 -9.38
C GLY A 644 1.21 -1.55 -7.87
N SER A 645 0.26 -2.24 -7.22
CA SER A 645 0.01 -2.18 -5.77
C SER A 645 0.63 -3.34 -4.98
N CYS A 646 1.35 -4.25 -5.65
CA CYS A 646 2.02 -5.36 -4.97
C CYS A 646 2.99 -4.80 -3.91
N VAL A 647 2.96 -5.36 -2.70
CA VAL A 647 3.85 -4.94 -1.59
C VAL A 647 5.31 -5.18 -1.96
N LEU A 648 5.60 -6.25 -2.70
CA LEU A 648 6.95 -6.52 -3.20
C LEU A 648 7.48 -5.37 -4.06
N GLY A 649 6.57 -4.71 -4.81
CA GLY A 649 6.82 -3.53 -5.65
C GLY A 649 7.42 -2.31 -4.93
N ILE A 650 7.49 -2.31 -3.59
CA ILE A 650 8.15 -1.26 -2.79
C ILE A 650 9.67 -1.42 -2.84
N ILE A 651 10.16 -2.66 -2.79
CA ILE A 651 11.58 -2.97 -2.63
C ILE A 651 12.18 -3.73 -3.82
N GLU A 652 11.34 -4.38 -4.64
CA GLU A 652 11.76 -5.21 -5.77
C GLU A 652 10.65 -5.28 -6.84
N ASN A 653 10.90 -5.87 -8.01
CA ASN A 653 9.88 -6.02 -9.04
C ASN A 653 8.64 -6.80 -8.54
N PRO A 654 7.42 -6.36 -8.88
CA PRO A 654 6.20 -6.98 -8.36
C PRO A 654 6.01 -8.41 -8.87
N VAL A 655 5.18 -9.18 -8.15
CA VAL A 655 4.75 -10.51 -8.61
C VAL A 655 4.06 -10.41 -9.98
N SER A 656 4.33 -11.32 -10.90
CA SER A 656 3.75 -11.34 -12.27
C SER A 656 2.30 -11.86 -12.30
N ILE A 657 1.42 -11.23 -11.51
CA ILE A 657 0.02 -11.62 -11.28
C ILE A 657 -0.75 -11.84 -12.59
N LYS A 658 -0.53 -10.99 -13.60
CA LYS A 658 -1.19 -11.09 -14.90
C LYS A 658 -0.82 -12.38 -15.63
N THR A 659 0.44 -12.83 -15.51
CA THR A 659 0.90 -14.13 -16.05
C THR A 659 0.15 -15.29 -15.41
N MET A 660 0.00 -15.28 -14.09
CA MET A 660 -0.73 -16.33 -13.37
C MET A 660 -2.20 -16.36 -13.77
N GLU A 661 -2.85 -15.19 -13.82
CA GLU A 661 -4.25 -15.07 -14.25
C GLU A 661 -4.49 -15.66 -15.65
N ALA A 662 -3.68 -15.26 -16.64
CA ALA A 662 -3.78 -15.77 -18.00
C ALA A 662 -3.49 -17.28 -18.07
N SER A 663 -2.49 -17.77 -17.34
CA SER A 663 -2.11 -19.19 -17.37
C SER A 663 -3.15 -20.09 -16.72
N ILE A 664 -3.82 -19.63 -15.64
CA ILE A 664 -4.91 -20.39 -14.98
C ILE A 664 -6.05 -20.63 -15.97
N ILE A 665 -6.52 -19.57 -16.65
CA ILE A 665 -7.68 -19.68 -17.54
C ILE A 665 -7.35 -20.41 -18.84
N ASP A 666 -6.16 -20.22 -19.40
CA ASP A 666 -5.75 -20.96 -20.61
C ASP A 666 -5.69 -22.46 -20.31
N LYS A 667 -5.09 -22.84 -19.16
CA LYS A 667 -5.06 -24.24 -18.71
C LYS A 667 -6.45 -24.81 -18.44
N ALA A 668 -7.37 -24.00 -17.90
CA ALA A 668 -8.75 -24.42 -17.68
C ALA A 668 -9.48 -24.77 -18.98
N TRP A 669 -9.24 -24.02 -20.06
CA TRP A 669 -9.77 -24.34 -21.38
C TRP A 669 -9.11 -25.58 -21.98
N GLU A 670 -7.78 -25.71 -21.89
CA GLU A 670 -7.04 -26.87 -22.38
C GLU A 670 -7.48 -28.18 -21.70
N ASN A 671 -7.81 -28.13 -20.41
CA ASN A 671 -8.26 -29.29 -19.63
C ASN A 671 -9.78 -29.51 -19.68
N GLY A 672 -10.52 -28.67 -20.41
CA GLY A 672 -11.98 -28.79 -20.54
C GLY A 672 -12.76 -28.52 -19.25
N TRP A 673 -12.21 -27.74 -18.30
CA TRP A 673 -12.88 -27.39 -17.04
C TRP A 673 -13.91 -26.27 -17.20
N MET A 674 -13.79 -25.46 -18.26
CA MET A 674 -14.75 -24.41 -18.61
C MET A 674 -15.95 -25.01 -19.34
N VAL A 675 -16.89 -25.59 -18.58
CA VAL A 675 -18.13 -26.18 -19.10
C VAL A 675 -19.34 -25.27 -18.83
N PRO A 676 -20.37 -25.27 -19.70
CA PRO A 676 -21.60 -24.51 -19.47
C PRO A 676 -22.28 -24.92 -18.16
N ARG A 677 -22.63 -23.94 -17.32
CA ARG A 677 -23.38 -24.12 -16.07
C ARG A 677 -24.71 -23.34 -16.08
N PRO A 678 -25.71 -23.77 -16.87
CA PRO A 678 -27.02 -23.12 -16.87
C PRO A 678 -27.68 -23.19 -15.48
N PRO A 679 -28.48 -22.19 -15.09
CA PRO A 679 -29.15 -22.18 -13.79
C PRO A 679 -30.17 -23.34 -13.71
N LYS A 680 -30.22 -24.00 -12.55
CA LYS A 680 -31.15 -25.12 -12.32
C LYS A 680 -32.61 -24.70 -12.24
N LEU A 681 -32.86 -23.46 -11.80
CA LEU A 681 -34.19 -22.89 -11.64
C LEU A 681 -34.23 -21.52 -12.34
N ARG A 682 -35.33 -21.24 -13.03
CA ARG A 682 -35.60 -19.93 -13.64
C ARG A 682 -36.57 -19.14 -12.75
N THR A 683 -36.27 -17.88 -12.54
CA THR A 683 -37.08 -16.94 -11.73
C THR A 683 -38.33 -16.46 -12.46
N GLY A 684 -38.42 -16.66 -13.77
CA GLY A 684 -39.47 -16.11 -14.63
C GLY A 684 -39.33 -14.60 -14.91
N LYS A 685 -38.29 -13.94 -14.38
CA LYS A 685 -38.01 -12.53 -14.63
C LYS A 685 -37.16 -12.36 -15.88
N LYS A 686 -37.54 -11.38 -16.71
CA LYS A 686 -36.86 -11.05 -17.97
C LYS A 686 -36.04 -9.78 -17.83
N VAL A 687 -34.77 -9.84 -18.25
CA VAL A 687 -33.86 -8.69 -18.24
C VAL A 687 -33.29 -8.43 -19.63
N ALA A 688 -33.35 -7.17 -20.07
CA ALA A 688 -32.67 -6.70 -21.28
C ALA A 688 -31.37 -5.98 -20.91
N ILE A 689 -30.29 -6.24 -21.64
CA ILE A 689 -29.01 -5.57 -21.47
C ILE A 689 -28.63 -4.91 -22.80
N VAL A 690 -28.42 -3.59 -22.78
CA VAL A 690 -28.06 -2.79 -23.96
C VAL A 690 -26.54 -2.60 -23.99
N GLY A 691 -25.88 -3.29 -24.93
CA GLY A 691 -24.43 -3.29 -25.13
C GLY A 691 -23.76 -4.57 -24.66
N SER A 692 -22.93 -5.16 -25.51
CA SER A 692 -22.22 -6.42 -25.23
C SER A 692 -20.74 -6.24 -24.85
N GLY A 693 -20.36 -5.06 -24.37
CA GLY A 693 -19.03 -4.86 -23.78
C GLY A 693 -18.83 -5.66 -22.48
N PRO A 694 -17.63 -5.62 -21.89
CA PRO A 694 -17.33 -6.38 -20.67
C PRO A 694 -18.31 -6.16 -19.51
N SER A 695 -18.87 -4.95 -19.36
CA SER A 695 -19.88 -4.68 -18.34
C SER A 695 -21.20 -5.40 -18.61
N GLY A 696 -21.72 -5.31 -19.84
CA GLY A 696 -22.96 -5.99 -20.23
C GLY A 696 -22.84 -7.50 -20.17
N LEU A 697 -21.71 -8.06 -20.63
CA LEU A 697 -21.46 -9.50 -20.53
C LEU A 697 -21.32 -9.95 -19.07
N ALA A 698 -20.62 -9.20 -18.22
CA ALA A 698 -20.47 -9.56 -16.81
C ALA A 698 -21.82 -9.55 -16.09
N ALA A 699 -22.67 -8.54 -16.37
CA ALA A 699 -24.02 -8.48 -15.84
C ALA A 699 -24.88 -9.64 -16.36
N ALA A 700 -24.77 -9.97 -17.65
CA ALA A 700 -25.52 -11.08 -18.24
C ALA A 700 -25.16 -12.43 -17.61
N ASP A 701 -23.86 -12.69 -17.42
CA ASP A 701 -23.36 -13.88 -16.75
C ASP A 701 -23.88 -14.00 -15.31
N GLN A 702 -23.85 -12.91 -14.54
CA GLN A 702 -24.34 -12.92 -13.15
C GLN A 702 -25.86 -13.10 -13.07
N LEU A 703 -26.65 -12.34 -13.83
CA LEU A 703 -28.11 -12.42 -13.82
C LEU A 703 -28.63 -13.77 -14.34
N ASN A 704 -27.95 -14.35 -15.34
CA ASN A 704 -28.27 -15.70 -15.81
C ASN A 704 -28.01 -16.74 -14.72
N LYS A 705 -26.88 -16.65 -14.00
CA LYS A 705 -26.58 -17.53 -12.86
C LYS A 705 -27.58 -17.40 -11.70
N MET A 706 -28.13 -16.20 -11.50
CA MET A 706 -29.23 -15.93 -10.55
C MET A 706 -30.59 -16.51 -11.02
N GLY A 707 -30.66 -17.00 -12.26
CA GLY A 707 -31.85 -17.67 -12.80
C GLY A 707 -32.79 -16.74 -13.58
N HIS A 708 -32.41 -15.49 -13.87
CA HIS A 708 -33.19 -14.64 -14.76
C HIS A 708 -33.04 -15.04 -16.23
N GLU A 709 -34.02 -14.69 -17.05
CA GLU A 709 -33.92 -14.78 -18.51
C GLU A 709 -33.27 -13.50 -19.02
N VAL A 710 -32.11 -13.62 -19.68
CA VAL A 710 -31.31 -12.46 -20.08
C VAL A 710 -31.17 -12.40 -21.59
N THR A 711 -31.52 -11.24 -22.16
CA THR A 711 -31.28 -10.91 -23.57
C THR A 711 -30.31 -9.73 -23.67
N VAL A 712 -29.19 -9.91 -24.36
CA VAL A 712 -28.19 -8.87 -24.63
C VAL A 712 -28.37 -8.36 -26.06
N TYR A 713 -28.55 -7.05 -26.19
CA TYR A 713 -28.69 -6.34 -27.46
C TYR A 713 -27.38 -5.65 -27.82
N GLU A 714 -26.81 -5.99 -28.97
CA GLU A 714 -25.57 -5.43 -29.49
C GLU A 714 -25.82 -4.72 -30.83
N ARG A 715 -25.29 -3.50 -30.97
CA ARG A 715 -25.44 -2.71 -32.19
C ARG A 715 -24.61 -3.25 -33.34
N ALA A 716 -23.47 -3.86 -33.04
CA ALA A 716 -22.60 -4.49 -34.03
C ALA A 716 -23.09 -5.89 -34.42
N ASP A 717 -22.47 -6.46 -35.46
CA ASP A 717 -22.75 -7.80 -35.99
C ASP A 717 -22.15 -8.93 -35.14
N ARG A 718 -21.28 -8.61 -34.17
CA ARG A 718 -20.62 -9.56 -33.26
C ARG A 718 -20.59 -9.06 -31.82
N ILE A 719 -20.65 -9.99 -30.88
CA ILE A 719 -20.70 -9.75 -29.43
C ILE A 719 -19.30 -9.49 -28.87
N GLY A 720 -19.18 -8.59 -27.89
CA GLY A 720 -17.95 -8.34 -27.13
C GLY A 720 -17.58 -6.87 -26.99
N GLY A 721 -18.31 -5.96 -27.64
CA GLY A 721 -18.02 -4.52 -27.62
C GLY A 721 -16.56 -4.21 -27.98
N LEU A 722 -15.86 -3.46 -27.14
CA LEU A 722 -14.44 -3.14 -27.35
C LEU A 722 -13.52 -4.38 -27.34
N MET A 723 -13.88 -5.48 -26.68
CA MET A 723 -13.07 -6.70 -26.75
C MET A 723 -13.12 -7.32 -28.15
N MET A 724 -14.23 -7.13 -28.87
CA MET A 724 -14.41 -7.60 -30.24
C MET A 724 -13.81 -6.62 -31.26
N TYR A 725 -14.19 -5.34 -31.23
CA TYR A 725 -13.86 -4.36 -32.28
C TYR A 725 -12.98 -3.18 -31.85
N GLY A 726 -12.52 -3.12 -30.59
CA GLY A 726 -11.60 -2.08 -30.12
C GLY A 726 -10.18 -2.57 -29.96
N VAL A 727 -10.01 -3.55 -29.07
CA VAL A 727 -8.72 -4.21 -28.84
C VAL A 727 -8.35 -4.99 -30.12
N PRO A 728 -7.15 -4.84 -30.70
CA PRO A 728 -6.75 -5.59 -31.89
C PRO A 728 -6.67 -7.10 -31.68
N ASN A 729 -6.72 -7.89 -32.77
CA ASN A 729 -6.65 -9.36 -32.68
C ASN A 729 -5.32 -9.84 -32.08
N MET A 730 -4.20 -9.18 -32.38
CA MET A 730 -2.89 -9.56 -31.83
C MET A 730 -2.76 -9.32 -30.32
N LYS A 731 -3.62 -8.50 -29.70
CA LYS A 731 -3.60 -8.29 -28.24
C LYS A 731 -4.53 -9.27 -27.51
N THR A 732 -5.62 -9.67 -28.16
CA THR A 732 -6.55 -10.70 -27.67
C THR A 732 -7.28 -11.30 -28.86
N ASP A 733 -7.12 -12.60 -29.05
CA ASP A 733 -7.73 -13.30 -30.19
C ASP A 733 -9.27 -13.22 -30.17
N LYS A 734 -9.90 -12.92 -31.30
CA LYS A 734 -11.36 -12.74 -31.34
C LYS A 734 -12.14 -14.05 -31.39
N LEU A 735 -11.58 -15.10 -31.97
CA LEU A 735 -12.26 -16.38 -32.12
C LEU A 735 -11.97 -17.28 -30.92
N ASP A 736 -10.70 -17.51 -30.63
CA ASP A 736 -10.27 -18.45 -29.61
C ASP A 736 -10.43 -17.93 -28.18
N VAL A 737 -10.59 -16.62 -27.99
CA VAL A 737 -10.76 -16.02 -26.66
C VAL A 737 -12.14 -15.37 -26.49
N VAL A 738 -12.49 -14.40 -27.34
CA VAL A 738 -13.75 -13.65 -27.17
C VAL A 738 -14.96 -14.48 -27.58
N GLN A 739 -14.99 -15.01 -28.80
CA GLN A 739 -16.12 -15.80 -29.30
C GLN A 739 -16.32 -17.07 -28.47
N ARG A 740 -15.25 -17.80 -28.13
CA ARG A 740 -15.32 -18.97 -27.24
C ARG A 740 -16.03 -18.68 -25.90
N ARG A 741 -15.79 -17.51 -25.30
CA ARG A 741 -16.49 -17.09 -24.07
C ARG A 741 -17.96 -16.76 -24.33
N VAL A 742 -18.26 -16.09 -25.44
CA VAL A 742 -19.65 -15.78 -25.83
C VAL A 742 -20.44 -17.07 -26.05
N ASP A 743 -19.84 -18.06 -26.72
CA ASP A 743 -20.47 -19.35 -26.99
C ASP A 743 -20.76 -20.12 -25.69
N LEU A 744 -19.85 -20.07 -24.71
CA LEU A 744 -20.07 -20.61 -23.36
C LEU A 744 -21.30 -19.97 -22.70
N MET A 745 -21.39 -18.64 -22.72
CA MET A 745 -22.53 -17.91 -22.14
C MET A 745 -23.84 -18.20 -22.88
N ALA A 746 -23.79 -18.33 -24.21
CA ALA A 746 -24.95 -18.71 -25.02
C ALA A 746 -25.43 -20.12 -24.64
N ALA A 747 -24.51 -21.08 -24.47
CA ALA A 747 -24.81 -22.43 -24.01
C ALA A 747 -25.36 -22.47 -22.57
N GLU A 748 -25.03 -21.48 -21.73
CA GLU A 748 -25.62 -21.28 -20.40
C GLU A 748 -27.03 -20.66 -20.43
N GLY A 749 -27.50 -20.23 -21.61
CA GLY A 749 -28.84 -19.72 -21.85
C GLY A 749 -28.96 -18.19 -21.96
N VAL A 750 -27.84 -17.46 -22.07
CA VAL A 750 -27.88 -16.03 -22.41
C VAL A 750 -28.25 -15.87 -23.88
N GLN A 751 -29.25 -15.03 -24.17
CA GLN A 751 -29.66 -14.74 -25.54
C GLN A 751 -28.94 -13.50 -26.07
N PHE A 752 -28.49 -13.55 -27.32
CA PHE A 752 -27.80 -12.45 -27.99
C PHE A 752 -28.57 -11.99 -29.22
N VAL A 753 -28.79 -10.69 -29.34
CA VAL A 753 -29.41 -10.04 -30.50
C VAL A 753 -28.40 -9.03 -31.07
N VAL A 754 -27.83 -9.33 -32.23
CA VAL A 754 -26.86 -8.49 -32.94
C VAL A 754 -27.55 -7.55 -33.93
N ASN A 755 -26.83 -6.55 -34.43
CA ASN A 755 -27.34 -5.49 -35.31
C ASN A 755 -28.53 -4.71 -34.70
N ALA A 756 -28.68 -4.75 -33.38
CA ALA A 756 -29.72 -4.11 -32.60
C ALA A 756 -29.20 -2.81 -31.99
N HIS A 757 -29.28 -1.73 -32.76
CA HIS A 757 -28.93 -0.39 -32.31
C HIS A 757 -30.10 0.25 -31.56
N VAL A 758 -30.16 -0.02 -30.25
CA VAL A 758 -31.19 0.50 -29.35
C VAL A 758 -31.17 2.03 -29.33
N GLY A 759 -32.35 2.64 -29.52
CA GLY A 759 -32.53 4.08 -29.71
C GLY A 759 -32.42 4.54 -31.17
N GLN A 760 -32.11 3.65 -32.11
CA GLN A 760 -32.12 3.93 -33.56
C GLN A 760 -33.04 2.97 -34.33
N ASN A 761 -32.67 1.70 -34.46
CA ASN A 761 -33.46 0.69 -35.17
C ASN A 761 -34.23 -0.26 -34.24
N VAL A 762 -33.94 -0.23 -32.93
CA VAL A 762 -34.74 -0.89 -31.88
C VAL A 762 -35.24 0.18 -30.92
N GLN A 763 -36.55 0.23 -30.67
CA GLN A 763 -37.14 1.25 -29.81
C GLN A 763 -36.89 0.92 -28.34
N VAL A 764 -36.27 1.84 -27.60
CA VAL A 764 -35.89 1.60 -26.20
C VAL A 764 -37.11 1.47 -25.29
N GLN A 765 -38.21 2.14 -25.62
CA GLN A 765 -39.48 2.07 -24.88
C GLN A 765 -40.12 0.68 -24.97
N GLU A 766 -39.92 -0.03 -26.08
CA GLU A 766 -40.37 -1.42 -26.23
C GLU A 766 -39.62 -2.34 -25.27
N LEU A 767 -38.31 -2.14 -25.10
CA LEU A 767 -37.51 -2.90 -24.14
C LEU A 767 -37.96 -2.63 -22.70
N VAL A 768 -38.16 -1.36 -22.34
CA VAL A 768 -38.63 -0.98 -21.00
C VAL A 768 -40.05 -1.52 -20.72
N GLY A 769 -40.90 -1.62 -21.74
CA GLY A 769 -42.25 -2.18 -21.60
C GLY A 769 -42.33 -3.71 -21.58
N SER A 770 -41.38 -4.40 -22.22
CA SER A 770 -41.42 -5.87 -22.43
C SER A 770 -40.57 -6.67 -21.45
N TYR A 771 -39.69 -6.01 -20.71
CA TYR A 771 -38.77 -6.63 -19.74
C TYR A 771 -39.06 -6.12 -18.32
N ASP A 772 -38.81 -6.96 -17.31
CA ASP A 772 -38.99 -6.57 -15.90
C ASP A 772 -37.95 -5.53 -15.45
N SER A 773 -36.77 -5.52 -16.09
CA SER A 773 -35.67 -4.58 -15.83
C SER A 773 -34.74 -4.45 -17.05
N VAL A 774 -34.09 -3.30 -17.19
CA VAL A 774 -33.17 -2.99 -18.29
C VAL A 774 -31.83 -2.48 -17.75
N LEU A 775 -30.71 -2.98 -18.26
CA LEU A 775 -29.37 -2.45 -18.02
C LEU A 775 -28.83 -1.71 -19.25
N LEU A 776 -28.34 -0.49 -19.05
CA LEU A 776 -27.59 0.27 -20.04
C LEU A 776 -26.09 0.08 -19.80
N ALA A 777 -25.43 -0.60 -20.74
CA ALA A 777 -23.99 -0.87 -20.74
C ALA A 777 -23.36 -0.44 -22.09
N ALA A 778 -23.82 0.70 -22.62
CA ALA A 778 -23.52 1.18 -23.98
C ALA A 778 -22.07 1.66 -24.18
N GLY A 779 -21.30 1.82 -23.10
CA GLY A 779 -19.92 2.32 -23.13
C GLY A 779 -19.81 3.84 -23.38
N ALA A 780 -18.58 4.36 -23.38
CA ALA A 780 -18.28 5.75 -23.71
C ALA A 780 -17.81 5.83 -25.17
N THR A 781 -18.74 6.00 -26.11
CA THR A 781 -18.45 5.88 -27.55
C THR A 781 -18.15 7.20 -28.25
N LYS A 782 -18.41 8.35 -27.60
CA LYS A 782 -18.14 9.67 -28.19
C LYS A 782 -16.63 9.98 -28.14
N PRO A 783 -15.91 9.98 -29.28
CA PRO A 783 -14.48 10.25 -29.28
C PRO A 783 -14.20 11.72 -28.95
N ARG A 784 -13.03 11.99 -28.38
CA ARG A 784 -12.51 13.35 -28.22
C ARG A 784 -11.97 13.83 -29.56
N ASP A 785 -12.45 14.99 -29.99
CA ASP A 785 -12.03 15.61 -31.26
C ASP A 785 -10.94 16.68 -31.06
N LEU A 786 -10.26 17.03 -32.15
CA LEU A 786 -9.22 18.06 -32.20
C LEU A 786 -9.61 19.15 -33.22
N PRO A 787 -10.38 20.17 -32.81
CA PRO A 787 -10.91 21.19 -33.72
C PRO A 787 -9.86 22.26 -34.03
N VAL A 788 -8.86 21.89 -34.84
CA VAL A 788 -7.84 22.79 -35.37
C VAL A 788 -8.04 23.00 -36.88
N GLU A 789 -7.40 24.02 -37.46
CA GLU A 789 -7.43 24.26 -38.90
C GLU A 789 -7.02 22.99 -39.67
N GLY A 790 -7.78 22.65 -40.73
CA GLY A 790 -7.55 21.46 -41.54
C GLY A 790 -8.10 20.15 -40.97
N ARG A 791 -8.83 20.16 -39.85
CA ARG A 791 -9.41 18.95 -39.23
C ARG A 791 -10.31 18.13 -40.18
N ASP A 792 -10.97 18.79 -41.13
CA ASP A 792 -11.90 18.15 -42.08
C ASP A 792 -11.21 17.54 -43.32
N LEU A 793 -9.86 17.59 -43.40
CA LEU A 793 -9.11 17.00 -44.51
C LEU A 793 -9.26 15.47 -44.55
N LYS A 794 -9.28 14.93 -45.77
CA LYS A 794 -9.30 13.48 -45.99
C LYS A 794 -8.01 12.84 -45.50
N GLY A 795 -8.14 11.70 -44.82
CA GLY A 795 -7.01 10.99 -44.19
C GLY A 795 -6.86 11.26 -42.70
N ILE A 796 -7.74 12.04 -42.08
CA ILE A 796 -7.80 12.25 -40.63
C ILE A 796 -8.97 11.45 -40.07
N HIS A 797 -8.69 10.45 -39.23
CA HIS A 797 -9.67 9.51 -38.71
C HIS A 797 -9.62 9.42 -37.19
N PHE A 798 -10.75 9.11 -36.57
CA PHE A 798 -10.72 8.67 -35.16
C PHE A 798 -10.10 7.28 -35.07
N ALA A 799 -9.36 7.02 -33.99
CA ALA A 799 -8.68 5.74 -33.80
C ALA A 799 -9.63 4.54 -33.90
N MET A 800 -10.85 4.65 -33.36
CA MET A 800 -11.83 3.57 -33.41
C MET A 800 -12.40 3.31 -34.80
N GLU A 801 -12.43 4.29 -35.71
CA GLU A 801 -12.82 4.04 -37.10
C GLU A 801 -11.80 3.12 -37.78
N PHE A 802 -10.52 3.39 -37.53
CA PHE A 802 -9.41 2.60 -38.04
C PHE A 802 -9.36 1.19 -37.44
N LEU A 803 -9.39 1.07 -36.11
CA LEU A 803 -9.27 -0.21 -35.42
C LEU A 803 -10.50 -1.12 -35.66
N HIS A 804 -11.71 -0.56 -35.59
CA HIS A 804 -12.94 -1.33 -35.83
C HIS A 804 -12.97 -1.89 -37.25
N ALA A 805 -12.74 -1.05 -38.26
CA ALA A 805 -12.80 -1.47 -39.66
C ALA A 805 -11.71 -2.52 -39.96
N ASN A 806 -10.51 -2.34 -39.40
CA ASN A 806 -9.43 -3.33 -39.52
C ASN A 806 -9.85 -4.68 -38.95
N THR A 807 -10.29 -4.73 -37.69
CA THR A 807 -10.65 -6.02 -37.06
C THR A 807 -11.83 -6.68 -37.77
N LYS A 808 -12.83 -5.91 -38.20
CA LYS A 808 -13.95 -6.46 -38.96
C LYS A 808 -13.50 -7.07 -40.29
N SER A 809 -12.73 -6.34 -41.10
CA SER A 809 -12.22 -6.83 -42.38
C SER A 809 -11.28 -8.04 -42.22
N LEU A 810 -10.49 -8.07 -41.13
CA LEU A 810 -9.65 -9.21 -40.77
C LEU A 810 -10.49 -10.46 -40.49
N LEU A 811 -11.56 -10.33 -39.71
CA LEU A 811 -12.45 -11.46 -39.39
C LEU A 811 -13.32 -11.90 -40.57
N ASP A 812 -13.74 -10.96 -41.42
CA ASP A 812 -14.63 -11.25 -42.54
C ASP A 812 -13.88 -11.86 -43.74
N SER A 813 -12.63 -11.43 -43.98
CA SER A 813 -11.92 -11.73 -45.22
C SER A 813 -10.40 -11.79 -45.10
N ASN A 814 -9.85 -11.77 -43.88
CA ASN A 814 -8.40 -11.65 -43.67
C ASN A 814 -7.80 -10.42 -44.39
N LEU A 815 -8.52 -9.29 -44.37
CA LEU A 815 -8.18 -8.02 -45.04
C LEU A 815 -8.22 -8.05 -46.59
N GLU A 816 -8.67 -9.14 -47.22
CA GLU A 816 -8.71 -9.28 -48.67
C GLU A 816 -9.83 -8.45 -49.33
N ASP A 817 -10.89 -8.11 -48.59
CA ASP A 817 -12.01 -7.32 -49.10
C ASP A 817 -11.73 -5.81 -49.24
N GLY A 818 -10.60 -5.34 -48.70
CA GLY A 818 -10.20 -3.93 -48.73
C GLY A 818 -11.12 -3.00 -47.93
N LYS A 819 -12.04 -3.51 -47.11
CA LYS A 819 -13.02 -2.71 -46.35
C LYS A 819 -12.45 -2.22 -45.01
N TYR A 820 -11.25 -1.66 -45.05
CA TYR A 820 -10.59 -1.08 -43.89
C TYR A 820 -9.80 0.17 -44.30
N ILE A 821 -9.48 1.01 -43.31
CA ILE A 821 -8.61 2.17 -43.54
C ILE A 821 -7.17 1.66 -43.61
N SER A 822 -6.61 1.58 -44.81
CA SER A 822 -5.25 1.05 -45.00
C SER A 822 -4.17 2.08 -44.65
N ALA A 823 -3.14 1.62 -43.93
CA ALA A 823 -1.91 2.36 -43.64
C ALA A 823 -0.72 1.90 -44.51
N ALA A 824 -0.94 0.97 -45.44
CA ALA A 824 0.09 0.45 -46.33
C ALA A 824 0.73 1.57 -47.15
N GLY A 825 2.06 1.67 -47.11
CA GLY A 825 2.79 2.67 -47.90
C GLY A 825 2.64 4.12 -47.43
N LYS A 826 2.06 4.37 -46.25
CA LYS A 826 1.75 5.72 -45.73
C LYS A 826 2.65 6.14 -44.58
N LYS A 827 2.84 7.47 -44.45
CA LYS A 827 3.38 8.14 -43.26
C LYS A 827 2.25 8.40 -42.27
N VAL A 828 2.29 7.72 -41.13
CA VAL A 828 1.19 7.73 -40.15
C VAL A 828 1.54 8.58 -38.94
N ILE A 829 0.64 9.48 -38.56
CA ILE A 829 0.69 10.22 -37.30
C ILE A 829 -0.41 9.72 -36.37
N VAL A 830 -0.06 9.31 -35.16
CA VAL A 830 -1.01 8.92 -34.10
C VAL A 830 -1.00 9.99 -33.02
N ILE A 831 -2.13 10.61 -32.69
CA ILE A 831 -2.22 11.66 -31.67
C ILE A 831 -2.83 11.09 -30.38
N GLY A 832 -2.04 11.05 -29.31
CA GLY A 832 -2.39 10.49 -28.00
C GLY A 832 -1.61 9.21 -27.66
N GLY A 833 -1.06 9.12 -26.44
CA GLY A 833 -0.19 8.03 -25.98
C GLY A 833 -0.82 7.01 -25.04
N GLY A 834 -2.15 6.84 -25.10
CA GLY A 834 -2.85 5.76 -24.38
C GLY A 834 -2.80 4.41 -25.10
N ASP A 835 -3.41 3.38 -24.52
CA ASP A 835 -3.47 2.02 -25.10
C ASP A 835 -4.02 2.00 -26.54
N THR A 836 -5.07 2.79 -26.79
CA THR A 836 -5.64 2.94 -28.14
C THR A 836 -4.63 3.49 -29.14
N GLY A 837 -3.74 4.40 -28.71
CA GLY A 837 -2.66 4.93 -29.54
C GLY A 837 -1.64 3.84 -29.88
N THR A 838 -1.20 3.07 -28.87
CA THR A 838 -0.35 1.89 -29.06
C THR A 838 -0.95 0.89 -30.04
N ASP A 839 -2.26 0.65 -29.94
CA ASP A 839 -2.98 -0.26 -30.82
C ASP A 839 -3.02 0.25 -32.27
N CYS A 840 -3.23 1.56 -32.48
CA CYS A 840 -3.09 2.18 -33.80
C CYS A 840 -1.67 2.05 -34.38
N ILE A 841 -0.63 2.19 -33.54
CA ILE A 841 0.77 2.01 -33.96
C ILE A 841 0.98 0.56 -34.43
N GLY A 842 0.65 -0.43 -33.60
CA GLY A 842 0.86 -1.85 -33.90
C GLY A 842 0.12 -2.31 -35.17
N THR A 843 -1.12 -1.85 -35.38
CA THR A 843 -1.87 -2.13 -36.62
C THR A 843 -1.26 -1.43 -37.84
N SER A 844 -0.85 -0.16 -37.71
CA SER A 844 -0.24 0.59 -38.83
C SER A 844 1.09 -0.02 -39.29
N VAL A 845 1.89 -0.50 -38.34
CA VAL A 845 3.13 -1.21 -38.60
C VAL A 845 2.88 -2.49 -39.43
N ARG A 846 1.85 -3.27 -39.07
CA ARG A 846 1.43 -4.51 -39.77
C ARG A 846 0.84 -4.28 -41.15
N HIS A 847 0.11 -3.19 -41.35
CA HIS A 847 -0.36 -2.78 -42.67
C HIS A 847 0.79 -2.45 -43.64
N GLY A 848 2.01 -2.22 -43.14
CA GLY A 848 3.13 -1.82 -43.97
C GLY A 848 3.31 -0.30 -44.10
N ALA A 849 2.98 0.47 -43.06
CA ALA A 849 3.32 1.90 -43.01
C ALA A 849 4.83 2.13 -43.22
N THR A 850 5.17 3.21 -43.92
CA THR A 850 6.56 3.62 -44.20
C THR A 850 7.19 4.36 -43.02
N SER A 851 6.37 5.04 -42.22
CA SER A 851 6.76 5.64 -40.95
C SER A 851 5.55 5.73 -40.01
N VAL A 852 5.81 5.69 -38.71
CA VAL A 852 4.80 5.93 -37.67
C VAL A 852 5.40 6.83 -36.61
N ILE A 853 4.75 7.97 -36.36
CA ILE A 853 5.10 8.90 -35.28
C ILE A 853 3.88 9.04 -34.36
N ASN A 854 4.10 8.97 -33.06
CA ASN A 854 3.08 9.17 -32.04
C ASN A 854 3.35 10.46 -31.28
N LEU A 855 2.37 11.37 -31.26
CA LEU A 855 2.47 12.66 -30.60
C LEU A 855 1.79 12.61 -29.22
N GLU A 856 2.56 12.92 -28.18
CA GLU A 856 2.10 13.01 -26.80
C GLU A 856 2.24 14.45 -26.29
N LEU A 857 1.15 14.94 -25.69
CA LEU A 857 1.08 16.30 -25.16
C LEU A 857 1.91 16.44 -23.88
N MET A 858 1.91 15.39 -23.05
CA MET A 858 2.52 15.41 -21.74
C MET A 858 4.03 15.09 -21.77
N ASP A 859 4.69 15.33 -20.64
CA ASP A 859 6.09 14.96 -20.43
C ASP A 859 6.30 13.45 -20.54
N LYS A 860 7.50 13.06 -20.99
CA LYS A 860 7.94 11.66 -20.91
C LYS A 860 7.88 11.18 -19.45
N PRO A 861 7.10 10.12 -19.14
CA PRO A 861 7.08 9.59 -17.78
C PRO A 861 8.47 9.13 -17.32
N PRO A 862 8.77 9.19 -16.01
CA PRO A 862 10.07 8.76 -15.47
C PRO A 862 10.23 7.23 -15.56
N GLU A 863 11.47 6.73 -15.53
CA GLU A 863 11.73 5.27 -15.57
C GLU A 863 11.26 4.54 -14.30
N LYS A 864 11.35 5.22 -13.15
CA LYS A 864 10.92 4.72 -11.84
C LYS A 864 9.89 5.67 -11.23
N ARG A 865 9.17 5.20 -10.21
CA ARG A 865 8.19 6.02 -9.48
C ARG A 865 8.88 7.28 -8.93
N ALA A 866 8.33 8.44 -9.25
CA ALA A 866 8.78 9.72 -8.68
C ALA A 866 8.24 9.90 -7.25
N SER A 867 8.88 10.77 -6.46
CA SER A 867 8.51 11.05 -5.05
C SER A 867 7.06 11.52 -4.89
N ASN A 868 6.48 12.15 -5.92
CA ASN A 868 5.09 12.61 -5.96
C ASN A 868 4.08 11.55 -6.43
N ASN A 869 4.50 10.30 -6.69
CA ASN A 869 3.63 9.17 -7.02
C ASN A 869 3.89 7.99 -6.06
N PRO A 870 3.51 8.12 -4.78
CA PRO A 870 3.80 7.13 -3.76
C PRO A 870 3.05 5.82 -3.99
N TRP A 871 3.66 4.70 -3.60
CA TRP A 871 2.95 3.43 -3.47
C TRP A 871 1.82 3.56 -2.43
N PRO A 872 0.64 2.91 -2.59
CA PRO A 872 0.27 1.94 -3.62
C PRO A 872 -0.45 2.55 -4.84
N GLN A 873 -0.28 3.85 -5.12
CA GLN A 873 -0.91 4.46 -6.30
C GLN A 873 -0.43 3.80 -7.58
N TRP A 874 -1.20 3.90 -8.67
CA TRP A 874 -0.78 3.41 -9.98
C TRP A 874 0.58 4.02 -10.39
N PRO A 875 1.59 3.23 -10.79
CA PRO A 875 2.89 3.74 -11.19
C PRO A 875 2.77 4.54 -12.49
N ARG A 876 3.10 5.82 -12.43
CA ARG A 876 3.30 6.72 -13.56
C ARG A 876 4.75 6.62 -14.01
N ILE A 877 5.06 5.55 -14.72
CA ILE A 877 6.41 5.25 -15.24
C ILE A 877 6.38 5.06 -16.76
N PHE A 878 7.54 5.22 -17.38
CA PHE A 878 7.72 4.94 -18.80
C PHE A 878 7.51 3.45 -19.06
N ARG A 879 6.59 3.13 -19.97
CA ARG A 879 6.30 1.75 -20.38
C ARG A 879 6.49 1.60 -21.88
N VAL A 880 7.06 0.47 -22.27
CA VAL A 880 7.10 -0.01 -23.65
C VAL A 880 6.07 -1.12 -23.74
N ASP A 881 5.16 -1.00 -24.70
CA ASP A 881 4.12 -2.00 -24.99
C ASP A 881 4.38 -2.54 -26.41
N TYR A 882 3.64 -3.56 -26.84
CA TYR A 882 3.93 -4.31 -28.07
C TYR A 882 4.06 -3.43 -29.32
N GLY A 883 3.14 -2.47 -29.51
CA GLY A 883 3.15 -1.57 -30.67
C GLY A 883 4.35 -0.61 -30.67
N HIS A 884 4.79 -0.15 -29.48
CA HIS A 884 6.01 0.64 -29.34
C HIS A 884 7.23 -0.20 -29.73
N ALA A 885 7.35 -1.42 -29.20
CA ALA A 885 8.48 -2.31 -29.49
C ALA A 885 8.54 -2.70 -30.97
N GLU A 886 7.39 -2.93 -31.61
CA GLU A 886 7.29 -3.25 -33.03
C GLU A 886 7.68 -2.08 -33.93
N ALA A 887 7.21 -0.87 -33.61
CA ALA A 887 7.62 0.33 -34.32
C ALA A 887 9.13 0.58 -34.17
N THR A 888 9.68 0.44 -32.96
CA THR A 888 11.12 0.55 -32.72
C THR A 888 11.92 -0.49 -33.51
N HIS A 889 11.47 -1.74 -33.54
CA HIS A 889 12.14 -2.79 -34.32
C HIS A 889 12.12 -2.49 -35.82
N LYS A 890 10.98 -2.02 -36.36
CA LYS A 890 10.83 -1.75 -37.79
C LYS A 890 11.55 -0.48 -38.25
N PHE A 891 11.50 0.59 -37.45
CA PHE A 891 11.97 1.92 -37.84
C PHE A 891 13.25 2.37 -37.13
N GLY A 892 13.78 1.58 -36.20
CA GLY A 892 15.03 1.83 -35.48
C GLY A 892 14.94 2.82 -34.30
N GLN A 893 13.76 3.35 -33.99
CA GLN A 893 13.56 4.31 -32.89
C GLN A 893 12.15 4.25 -32.30
N ASP A 894 12.01 4.67 -31.04
CA ASP A 894 10.71 4.81 -30.39
C ASP A 894 9.84 5.80 -31.18
N PRO A 895 8.57 5.46 -31.51
CA PRO A 895 7.74 6.33 -32.33
C PRO A 895 7.26 7.59 -31.59
N ARG A 896 7.43 7.68 -30.26
CA ARG A 896 6.81 8.74 -29.44
C ARG A 896 7.63 10.02 -29.39
N GLU A 897 6.99 11.13 -29.75
CA GLU A 897 7.44 12.49 -29.46
C GLU A 897 6.60 13.08 -28.32
N TYR A 898 7.28 13.55 -27.27
CA TYR A 898 6.66 14.13 -26.08
C TYR A 898 6.69 15.66 -26.14
N LYS A 899 5.84 16.29 -25.33
CA LYS A 899 5.74 17.75 -25.24
C LYS A 899 5.38 18.41 -26.57
N VAL A 900 4.49 17.78 -27.33
CA VAL A 900 4.10 18.27 -28.65
C VAL A 900 2.64 18.68 -28.65
N MET A 901 2.35 19.85 -29.24
CA MET A 901 0.99 20.32 -29.51
C MET A 901 0.78 20.47 -31.02
N THR A 902 -0.35 19.96 -31.50
CA THR A 902 -0.79 20.14 -32.90
C THR A 902 -1.39 21.53 -33.10
N LYS A 903 -0.94 22.24 -34.14
CA LYS A 903 -1.44 23.58 -34.50
C LYS A 903 -2.47 23.53 -35.62
N ARG A 904 -2.18 22.77 -36.69
CA ARG A 904 -3.07 22.59 -37.84
C ARG A 904 -2.65 21.42 -38.72
N PHE A 905 -3.56 21.00 -39.58
CA PHE A 905 -3.31 20.01 -40.64
C PHE A 905 -3.13 20.71 -41.98
N ILE A 906 -2.19 20.22 -42.78
CA ILE A 906 -1.78 20.81 -44.05
C ILE A 906 -2.40 20.02 -45.19
N SER A 907 -2.99 20.73 -46.14
CA SER A 907 -3.64 20.14 -47.32
C SER A 907 -2.68 20.06 -48.51
N ASP A 908 -2.94 19.10 -49.41
CA ASP A 908 -2.40 19.10 -50.77
C ASP A 908 -2.93 20.24 -51.67
N GLY A 909 -3.94 21.01 -51.21
CA GLY A 909 -4.54 22.14 -51.93
C GLY A 909 -5.39 21.76 -53.14
N VAL A 910 -5.32 20.50 -53.61
CA VAL A 910 -5.96 20.03 -54.83
C VAL A 910 -7.07 19.01 -54.54
N THR A 911 -6.80 17.97 -53.75
CA THR A 911 -7.75 16.88 -53.50
C THR A 911 -8.39 16.93 -52.11
N GLY A 912 -7.95 17.87 -51.27
CA GLY A 912 -8.40 18.05 -49.89
C GLY A 912 -7.87 16.94 -48.97
N LYS A 913 -6.70 16.35 -49.30
CA LYS A 913 -6.04 15.33 -48.48
C LYS A 913 -5.01 15.95 -47.56
N VAL A 914 -4.82 15.34 -46.40
CA VAL A 914 -3.72 15.69 -45.50
C VAL A 914 -2.38 15.28 -46.14
N THR A 915 -1.41 16.18 -46.09
CA THR A 915 -0.01 15.95 -46.51
C THR A 915 0.98 16.19 -45.39
N GLY A 916 0.54 16.86 -44.31
CA GLY A 916 1.37 17.12 -43.15
C GLY A 916 0.59 17.69 -41.98
N ILE A 917 1.30 17.86 -40.88
CA ILE A 917 0.81 18.41 -39.62
C ILE A 917 1.83 19.42 -39.11
N GLU A 918 1.36 20.62 -38.77
CA GLU A 918 2.18 21.61 -38.10
C GLU A 918 2.06 21.41 -36.59
N ILE A 919 3.22 21.30 -35.93
CA ILE A 919 3.32 21.06 -34.49
C ILE A 919 4.28 22.05 -33.85
N VAL A 920 4.11 22.27 -32.55
CA VAL A 920 4.95 23.11 -31.73
C VAL A 920 5.37 22.36 -30.47
N SER A 921 6.59 22.59 -29.99
CA SER A 921 6.99 22.10 -28.67
C SER A 921 6.32 22.93 -27.59
N MET A 922 5.98 22.30 -26.46
CA MET A 922 5.37 22.97 -25.32
C MET A 922 6.07 22.62 -24.01
N ASN A 923 5.98 23.52 -23.03
CA ASN A 923 6.35 23.25 -21.65
C ASN A 923 5.14 23.41 -20.74
N MET A 924 5.17 22.74 -19.59
CA MET A 924 4.14 22.89 -18.57
C MET A 924 4.57 23.95 -17.57
N GLU A 925 3.92 25.12 -17.59
CA GLU A 925 4.12 26.19 -16.62
C GLU A 925 2.85 26.37 -15.79
N GLY A 926 2.93 26.20 -14.46
CA GLY A 926 1.76 26.27 -13.58
C GLY A 926 0.65 25.26 -13.92
N GLY A 927 1.01 24.13 -14.54
CA GLY A 927 0.05 23.12 -15.00
C GLY A 927 -0.66 23.46 -16.32
N ARG A 928 -0.24 24.52 -17.02
CA ARG A 928 -0.77 24.89 -18.34
C ARG A 928 0.30 24.68 -19.42
N PRO A 929 -0.10 24.22 -20.62
CA PRO A 929 0.81 24.13 -21.74
C PRO A 929 1.14 25.53 -22.27
N VAL A 930 2.42 25.85 -22.35
CA VAL A 930 2.98 27.08 -22.92
C VAL A 930 3.84 26.71 -24.11
N GLU A 931 3.57 27.31 -25.27
CA GLU A 931 4.33 27.06 -26.49
C GLU A 931 5.76 27.57 -26.36
N VAL A 932 6.72 26.79 -26.85
CA VAL A 932 8.12 27.20 -26.96
C VAL A 932 8.28 28.03 -28.23
N PRO A 933 8.57 29.34 -28.15
CA PRO A 933 8.70 30.18 -29.33
C PRO A 933 9.76 29.66 -30.30
N GLY A 934 9.46 29.68 -31.60
CA GLY A 934 10.39 29.22 -32.65
C GLY A 934 10.52 27.70 -32.80
N SER A 935 9.76 26.90 -32.05
CA SER A 935 9.78 25.42 -32.13
C SER A 935 8.81 24.82 -33.16
N ALA A 936 8.13 25.66 -33.94
CA ALA A 936 7.18 25.21 -34.95
C ALA A 936 7.89 24.37 -36.02
N LYS A 937 7.40 23.16 -36.26
CA LYS A 937 7.90 22.27 -37.33
C LYS A 937 6.73 21.57 -38.02
N VAL A 938 6.95 21.22 -39.29
CA VAL A 938 5.98 20.46 -40.09
C VAL A 938 6.46 19.02 -40.18
N LEU A 939 5.59 18.08 -39.84
CA LEU A 939 5.78 16.65 -40.09
C LEU A 939 4.93 16.23 -41.28
N GLU A 940 5.48 15.41 -42.17
CA GLU A 940 4.74 14.84 -43.29
C GLU A 940 3.80 13.73 -42.81
N ALA A 941 2.58 13.70 -43.34
CA ALA A 941 1.55 12.75 -42.92
C ALA A 941 0.55 12.48 -44.04
N ASP A 942 0.33 11.21 -44.35
CA ASP A 942 -0.70 10.75 -45.31
C ASP A 942 -1.95 10.19 -44.59
N LEU A 943 -1.78 9.84 -43.30
CA LEU A 943 -2.83 9.31 -42.44
C LEU A 943 -2.62 9.82 -41.02
N VAL A 944 -3.65 10.42 -40.43
CA VAL A 944 -3.66 10.88 -39.04
C VAL A 944 -4.73 10.12 -38.27
N LEU A 945 -4.37 9.58 -37.12
CA LEU A 945 -5.25 8.80 -36.24
C LEU A 945 -5.39 9.53 -34.89
N LEU A 946 -6.60 9.96 -34.55
CA LEU A 946 -6.92 10.66 -33.30
C LEU A 946 -7.26 9.65 -32.20
N ALA A 947 -6.33 9.42 -31.27
CA ALA A 947 -6.41 8.48 -30.16
C ALA A 947 -6.44 9.19 -28.78
N MET A 948 -7.20 10.28 -28.67
CA MET A 948 -7.21 11.18 -27.50
C MET A 948 -8.27 10.81 -26.43
N GLY A 949 -8.75 9.57 -26.45
CA GLY A 949 -9.78 9.06 -25.54
C GLY A 949 -11.21 9.47 -25.91
N PHE A 950 -12.14 9.18 -24.99
CA PHE A 950 -13.58 9.36 -25.15
C PHE A 950 -14.15 10.29 -24.09
N LEU A 951 -15.27 10.95 -24.41
CA LEU A 951 -15.94 11.90 -23.51
C LEU A 951 -17.01 11.21 -22.65
N GLY A 952 -17.90 10.44 -23.27
CA GLY A 952 -19.05 9.83 -22.63
C GLY A 952 -19.90 9.01 -23.62
N PRO A 953 -21.05 8.48 -23.19
CA PRO A 953 -21.97 7.79 -24.08
C PRO A 953 -22.62 8.74 -25.10
N GLU A 954 -23.12 8.18 -26.20
CA GLU A 954 -23.98 8.91 -27.13
C GLU A 954 -25.30 9.33 -26.44
N ALA A 955 -25.77 10.55 -26.74
CA ALA A 955 -26.95 11.12 -26.09
C ALA A 955 -28.28 10.46 -26.49
N THR A 956 -28.28 9.59 -27.52
CA THR A 956 -29.48 8.98 -28.11
C THR A 956 -30.32 8.26 -27.06
N LEU A 957 -29.70 7.38 -26.26
CA LEU A 957 -30.40 6.63 -25.20
C LEU A 957 -30.89 7.54 -24.08
N ALA A 958 -30.05 8.48 -23.62
CA ALA A 958 -30.44 9.42 -22.57
C ALA A 958 -31.64 10.28 -22.99
N LYS A 959 -31.64 10.80 -24.22
CA LYS A 959 -32.76 11.58 -24.76
C LYS A 959 -34.01 10.74 -24.95
N ALA A 960 -33.89 9.53 -25.47
CA ALA A 960 -35.04 8.66 -25.72
C ALA A 960 -35.75 8.22 -24.43
N LEU A 961 -34.99 8.05 -23.33
CA LEU A 961 -35.52 7.64 -22.03
C LEU A 961 -35.76 8.80 -21.04
N GLY A 962 -35.32 10.02 -21.35
CA GLY A 962 -35.38 11.15 -20.41
C GLY A 962 -34.48 10.94 -19.19
N LEU A 963 -33.29 10.36 -19.39
CA LEU A 963 -32.34 10.09 -18.30
C LEU A 963 -31.59 11.36 -17.88
N ASP A 964 -31.35 11.50 -16.58
CA ASP A 964 -30.36 12.46 -16.10
C ASP A 964 -28.95 12.03 -16.51
N CYS A 965 -28.12 13.01 -16.84
CA CYS A 965 -26.68 12.83 -17.03
C CYS A 965 -25.89 13.62 -15.98
N ASP A 966 -24.66 13.19 -15.72
CA ASP A 966 -23.69 13.99 -14.96
C ASP A 966 -23.10 15.13 -15.80
N GLU A 967 -22.25 15.96 -15.19
CA GLU A 967 -21.55 17.08 -15.84
C GLU A 967 -20.65 16.66 -17.02
N ARG A 968 -20.30 15.37 -17.09
CA ARG A 968 -19.48 14.76 -18.13
C ARG A 968 -20.32 14.01 -19.17
N SER A 969 -21.64 14.18 -19.17
CA SER A 969 -22.61 13.50 -20.04
C SER A 969 -22.78 12.00 -19.82
N ASN A 970 -22.18 11.42 -18.77
CA ASN A 970 -22.42 10.01 -18.42
C ASN A 970 -23.84 9.85 -17.86
N PHE A 971 -24.42 8.66 -18.05
CA PHE A 971 -25.73 8.35 -17.47
C PHE A 971 -25.63 8.38 -15.95
N LYS A 972 -26.45 9.23 -15.32
CA LYS A 972 -26.40 9.44 -13.89
C LYS A 972 -27.03 8.23 -13.19
N ALA A 973 -26.19 7.48 -12.51
CA ALA A 973 -26.60 6.42 -11.59
C ALA A 973 -25.59 6.32 -10.45
N THR A 974 -26.07 6.31 -9.20
CA THR A 974 -25.22 6.29 -8.01
C THR A 974 -24.43 4.99 -7.94
N TYR A 975 -23.11 5.06 -7.69
CA TYR A 975 -22.29 3.86 -7.55
C TYR A 975 -22.77 3.04 -6.33
N GLY A 976 -22.98 1.73 -6.52
CA GLY A 976 -23.58 0.84 -5.52
C GLY A 976 -25.09 0.63 -5.70
N GLU A 977 -25.80 1.60 -6.27
CA GLU A 977 -27.24 1.49 -6.59
C GLU A 977 -27.46 1.17 -8.07
N PHE A 978 -26.68 1.79 -8.96
CA PHE A 978 -26.73 1.66 -10.42
C PHE A 978 -28.08 2.02 -11.07
N ALA A 979 -29.11 2.35 -10.28
CA ALA A 979 -30.40 2.81 -10.74
C ALA A 979 -30.28 4.20 -11.36
N THR A 980 -30.97 4.39 -12.49
CA THR A 980 -31.10 5.69 -13.16
C THR A 980 -32.34 6.43 -12.65
N THR A 981 -32.64 7.59 -13.24
CA THR A 981 -33.89 8.31 -12.97
C THR A 981 -35.15 7.59 -13.44
N VAL A 982 -35.03 6.60 -14.34
CA VAL A 982 -36.16 5.81 -14.82
C VAL A 982 -36.26 4.51 -13.99
N PRO A 983 -37.39 4.26 -13.30
CA PRO A 983 -37.57 3.06 -12.49
C PRO A 983 -37.40 1.77 -13.30
N GLY A 984 -36.61 0.83 -12.78
CA GLY A 984 -36.30 -0.43 -13.47
C GLY A 984 -35.26 -0.31 -14.57
N VAL A 985 -34.67 0.86 -14.78
CA VAL A 985 -33.54 1.07 -15.70
C VAL A 985 -32.27 1.37 -14.91
N PHE A 986 -31.22 0.61 -15.19
CA PHE A 986 -29.92 0.69 -14.54
C PHE A 986 -28.85 1.09 -15.55
N ALA A 987 -27.72 1.63 -15.10
CA ALA A 987 -26.58 1.96 -15.96
C ALA A 987 -25.25 1.54 -15.30
N ALA A 988 -24.35 0.93 -16.07
CA ALA A 988 -23.07 0.41 -15.57
C ALA A 988 -21.93 0.49 -16.60
N GLY A 989 -20.70 0.49 -16.10
CA GLY A 989 -19.50 0.54 -16.95
C GLY A 989 -19.26 1.93 -17.51
N ASP A 990 -18.58 2.01 -18.65
CA ASP A 990 -18.06 3.29 -19.17
C ASP A 990 -19.15 4.33 -19.48
N CYS A 991 -20.40 3.92 -19.78
CA CYS A 991 -21.49 4.89 -19.98
C CYS A 991 -21.96 5.56 -18.68
N ARG A 992 -21.64 5.00 -17.50
CA ARG A 992 -21.93 5.56 -16.17
C ARG A 992 -20.69 6.18 -15.54
N ARG A 993 -19.56 5.47 -15.61
CA ARG A 993 -18.29 5.84 -14.97
C ARG A 993 -17.47 6.85 -15.79
N GLY A 994 -17.71 6.91 -17.10
CA GLY A 994 -16.74 7.43 -18.06
C GLY A 994 -15.69 6.38 -18.43
N GLN A 995 -14.90 6.67 -19.46
CA GLN A 995 -13.86 5.77 -19.98
C GLN A 995 -12.97 5.21 -18.85
N SER A 996 -12.89 3.89 -18.76
CA SER A 996 -12.11 3.22 -17.72
C SER A 996 -11.45 1.92 -18.21
N LEU A 997 -11.05 1.06 -17.26
CA LEU A 997 -10.42 -0.23 -17.56
C LEU A 997 -11.46 -1.33 -17.73
N VAL A 998 -11.15 -2.34 -18.54
CA VAL A 998 -11.98 -3.55 -18.69
C VAL A 998 -12.35 -4.18 -17.35
N VAL A 999 -11.40 -4.23 -16.40
CA VAL A 999 -11.64 -4.77 -15.05
C VAL A 999 -12.67 -3.94 -14.25
N TRP A 1000 -12.74 -2.62 -14.45
CA TRP A 1000 -13.76 -1.77 -13.84
C TRP A 1000 -15.13 -1.99 -14.51
N ALA A 1001 -15.17 -2.19 -15.83
CA ALA A 1001 -16.40 -2.51 -16.54
C ALA A 1001 -17.01 -3.85 -16.04
N ILE A 1002 -16.18 -4.89 -15.87
CA ILE A 1002 -16.61 -6.17 -15.29
C ILE A 1002 -17.13 -5.95 -13.86
N ARG A 1003 -16.40 -5.19 -13.03
CA ARG A 1003 -16.81 -4.91 -11.65
C ARG A 1003 -18.19 -4.22 -11.59
N GLU A 1004 -18.38 -3.14 -12.34
CA GLU A 1004 -19.67 -2.44 -12.37
C GLU A 1004 -20.78 -3.31 -12.96
N GLY A 1005 -20.49 -4.17 -13.95
CA GLY A 1005 -21.47 -5.14 -14.47
C GLY A 1005 -21.96 -6.13 -13.41
N ARG A 1006 -21.04 -6.67 -12.59
CA ARG A 1006 -21.39 -7.56 -11.47
C ARG A 1006 -22.20 -6.84 -10.40
N ASP A 1007 -21.77 -5.64 -10.00
CA ASP A 1007 -22.44 -4.87 -8.96
C ASP A 1007 -23.85 -4.43 -9.43
N ALA A 1008 -23.99 -4.05 -10.70
CA ALA A 1008 -25.29 -3.72 -11.29
C ALA A 1008 -26.22 -4.92 -11.37
N ALA A 1009 -25.71 -6.11 -11.74
CA ALA A 1009 -26.49 -7.35 -11.70
C ALA A 1009 -27.06 -7.63 -10.30
N ALA A 1010 -26.25 -7.48 -9.25
CA ALA A 1010 -26.70 -7.65 -7.87
C ALA A 1010 -27.78 -6.60 -7.48
N ALA A 1011 -27.62 -5.35 -7.90
CA ALA A 1011 -28.62 -4.31 -7.66
C ALA A 1011 -29.96 -4.59 -8.39
N MET A 1012 -29.88 -5.08 -9.63
CA MET A 1012 -31.04 -5.47 -10.43
C MET A 1012 -31.76 -6.68 -9.85
N ASP A 1013 -31.05 -7.74 -9.45
CA ASP A 1013 -31.64 -8.92 -8.81
C ASP A 1013 -32.40 -8.55 -7.53
N LYS A 1014 -31.80 -7.70 -6.68
CA LYS A 1014 -32.47 -7.14 -5.49
C LYS A 1014 -33.76 -6.39 -5.85
N TYR A 1015 -33.74 -5.58 -6.90
CA TYR A 1015 -34.92 -4.87 -7.39
C TYR A 1015 -36.01 -5.82 -7.90
N LEU A 1016 -35.63 -6.90 -8.59
CA LEU A 1016 -36.54 -7.90 -9.15
C LEU A 1016 -37.16 -8.81 -8.08
N SER A 1017 -36.39 -9.17 -7.05
CA SER A 1017 -36.86 -9.98 -5.92
C SER A 1017 -37.82 -9.22 -5.01
N GLY A 1018 -37.67 -7.90 -4.90
CA GLY A 1018 -38.58 -7.03 -4.16
C GLY A 1018 -40.00 -6.94 -4.73
N LYS A 1019 -40.26 -7.44 -5.95
CA LYS A 1019 -41.57 -7.44 -6.61
C LYS A 1019 -42.34 -8.77 -6.56
N GLY A 1020 -41.83 -9.80 -5.88
CA GLY A 1020 -42.51 -11.09 -5.74
C GLY A 1020 -42.04 -11.84 -4.49
N GLY A 1021 -42.95 -12.07 -3.54
CA GLY A 1021 -42.63 -12.63 -2.23
C GLY A 1021 -41.92 -13.98 -2.29
N PHE A 1022 -40.68 -14.01 -1.79
CA PHE A 1022 -40.28 -14.76 -0.59
C PHE A 1022 -39.00 -14.07 -0.06
N SER A 1023 -39.11 -13.47 1.12
CA SER A 1023 -38.00 -12.82 1.82
C SER A 1023 -37.04 -13.89 2.34
N LEU A 1024 -35.88 -14.05 1.69
CA LEU A 1024 -34.67 -14.36 2.45
C LEU A 1024 -34.17 -13.04 3.03
N ALA A 1025 -34.23 -12.96 4.36
CA ALA A 1025 -33.84 -11.77 5.11
C ALA A 1025 -32.45 -11.30 4.68
N PRO A 1026 -32.21 -9.98 4.57
CA PRO A 1026 -30.87 -9.47 4.38
C PRO A 1026 -30.03 -9.89 5.57
N SER A 1027 -28.96 -10.65 5.31
CA SER A 1027 -27.83 -10.72 6.23
C SER A 1027 -27.24 -9.33 6.33
N HIS A 1028 -27.75 -8.54 7.27
CA HIS A 1028 -27.09 -7.33 7.69
C HIS A 1028 -25.71 -7.70 8.19
N VAL A 1029 -24.70 -7.29 7.42
CA VAL A 1029 -23.36 -7.07 7.94
C VAL A 1029 -23.50 -6.05 9.07
N GLN A 1030 -23.43 -6.52 10.32
CA GLN A 1030 -23.23 -5.66 11.48
C GLN A 1030 -21.76 -5.29 11.53
N GLY A 1031 -21.46 -4.01 11.27
CA GLY A 1031 -20.16 -3.41 11.51
C GLY A 1031 -20.37 -1.97 11.97
N GLY A 1032 -20.24 -1.73 13.26
CA GLY A 1032 -20.36 -0.42 13.89
C GLY A 1032 -20.34 -0.54 15.42
N ILE A 1033 -19.48 0.24 16.07
CA ILE A 1033 -19.40 0.32 17.54
C ILE A 1033 -20.72 0.93 18.03
N LYS A 1034 -21.43 0.20 18.89
CA LYS A 1034 -22.59 0.69 19.64
C LYS A 1034 -22.22 0.96 21.09
N ASP A 1035 -22.90 1.92 21.68
CA ASP A 1035 -22.78 2.25 23.10
C ASP A 1035 -23.21 1.07 23.98
N LEU A 1036 -22.38 0.73 24.97
CA LEU A 1036 -22.57 -0.39 25.90
C LEU A 1036 -23.89 -0.29 26.70
N ALA A 1037 -24.43 0.92 26.86
CA ALA A 1037 -25.69 1.17 27.58
C ALA A 1037 -26.95 0.88 26.75
N GLU A 1038 -26.85 0.79 25.41
CA GLU A 1038 -27.97 0.36 24.55
C GLU A 1038 -28.10 -1.17 24.52
N PHE A 1039 -26.99 -1.90 24.58
CA PHE A 1039 -26.99 -3.37 24.51
C PHE A 1039 -27.72 -4.02 25.70
N LYS A 1040 -27.60 -3.43 26.90
CA LYS A 1040 -28.22 -3.98 28.12
C LYS A 1040 -29.74 -3.80 28.21
N ARG A 1041 -30.36 -2.99 27.35
CA ARG A 1041 -31.81 -2.71 27.36
C ARG A 1041 -32.63 -3.60 26.41
N GLY A 1042 -31.98 -4.36 25.52
CA GLY A 1042 -32.66 -5.10 24.44
C GLY A 1042 -33.01 -6.57 24.72
N THR A 1043 -32.64 -7.16 25.86
CA THR A 1043 -32.71 -8.61 26.09
C THR A 1043 -33.94 -9.13 26.85
N THR A 1044 -35.04 -8.36 26.89
CA THR A 1044 -36.28 -8.77 27.59
C THR A 1044 -37.51 -9.00 26.70
N GLN A 1045 -37.33 -9.49 25.46
CA GLN A 1045 -38.45 -10.14 24.74
C GLN A 1045 -37.97 -11.39 23.99
N GLN A 1046 -38.15 -12.54 24.63
CA GLN A 1046 -38.19 -13.85 23.97
C GLN A 1046 -39.51 -13.99 23.19
N THR A 1047 -39.43 -14.29 21.90
CA THR A 1047 -40.50 -15.03 21.20
C THR A 1047 -39.90 -16.28 20.58
N SER A 1048 -40.45 -17.41 21.01
CA SER A 1048 -40.20 -18.79 20.62
C SER A 1048 -40.33 -19.03 19.12
N VAL A 1049 -39.39 -19.80 18.55
CA VAL A 1049 -39.56 -20.51 17.27
C VAL A 1049 -39.38 -22.01 17.54
N PRO A 1050 -40.32 -22.88 17.11
CA PRO A 1050 -40.22 -24.32 17.32
C PRO A 1050 -39.32 -24.98 16.28
N ALA A 1051 -38.58 -26.00 16.72
CA ALA A 1051 -37.76 -26.86 15.87
C ALA A 1051 -38.62 -27.83 15.06
N ILE A 1052 -38.39 -27.95 13.74
CA ILE A 1052 -38.75 -29.14 12.94
C ILE A 1052 -37.73 -29.34 11.81
N VAL A 1053 -37.05 -30.50 11.90
CA VAL A 1053 -36.35 -31.39 10.92
C VAL A 1053 -35.42 -30.79 9.88
#